data_AF-A0A9W7B4P4-F1
#
_entry.id   AF-A0A9W7B4P4-F1
#
_cell.length_a   1.000
_cell.length_b   1.000
_cell.length_c   1.000
_cell.angle_alpha   90.00
_cell.angle_beta   90.00
_cell.angle_gamma   90.00
#
_symmetry.space_group_name_H-M   'P 1'
#
loop_
_entity.id
_entity.type
_entity.pdbx_description
1 polymer ?
#
loop_
_entity_poly.entity_id
_entity_poly.type
_entity_poly.pdbx_seq_one_letter_code
_entity_poly.pdbx_strand_id
1 'polypeptide(L)'
;MSQRLASSFTALRSRSGSGAFSQQAEQQAEQISTTIQDDIDVKTFESVNRWYVFSDLHASSNTIKQTVRTLERLNELVMENEGMNGNKNGIIFLGDFFHSRGSIPVPLLNSLCKTLSKVTAPTIMIPGNHDQITLGGSSHSLTFLPSIMPHCYVISSPQIFLSALWIPYRRNSSIWSTLPLSILPPLKALFVHADVRGAKMTSTYKSNSTLTMSTFPPSTPVYSGHFHLPHSIVSKDRKVTYVGSPYQMSFSEAGDVKRFLVLDEEFRVVEEVPVGRVGREFYIGLEEGREAEEGDIVRLDVLEGEEESVREEVREMKERGIDVVVRRIQRKRNEGKDERDYNGNGDDSDRNPTMMSDSDFAFSFLGSMNYNETSPIYHKVIDTLNNVTTATSNSRVDLQMGEIDLKGFASFKDKAEYPLDSRGLVLLKGGGASNGVGKTSLAWAAMWALTGMIDSRAINDASVASIINSRSKNATVSLKGLVNGKLFSVVRSKTRTKTSLKFTVDDKDFTMQTAKDTQGVISELCGSYDTLSRCVFMNQFMSGDMLSGSDSDLLAALSKLADIEKFQQARKAASEESRALQKERLTLEGGLNVRSKDELVAMARVEEMEKLVAQSAVDEADLSAPKTIEINDALEKATAELDRLKEERENDEALIRLRADIESTDSEFRSAKEAVWKSEMEIEMIRNAGVAHNHKDGDSCPTCGQTIEGDAEAHFTESVKTAELKMKDLEVSLHAATQQVGEKSDRLGLFVEEQRNIQEAYDVKIKSCREEVSVLRRQISEAVVDSVARDKVKDARAGLDEAKSKVATLTQDVTSMKEEIERLRAEEAVVTTAIGLFSARGIQQYVLKGTFDSLSAYTAEFLSALSRDTLRMELECDEGGKIGRSVEVLENGEWIPRSLGSLSGGQYRRCSLALTFGYREMSRKWGNFKSNLLVLDEPLTHLDTEGRRDVGALLKELVREDDRGTVLCILQDKAAEEMESSVDEIDVVERDSDGGSSVLVDEFGGASRERSDREPPRGI
;
A
#
# COMPACT_ATOMS: atom_id res chain seq x y z
N MET A 1 -16.88 -3.90 41.04
CA MET A 1 -18.29 -4.36 41.12
C MET A 1 -18.42 -5.80 41.64
N SER A 2 -17.62 -6.75 41.12
CA SER A 2 -17.77 -8.21 41.25
C SER A 2 -18.05 -8.76 42.66
N GLN A 3 -17.40 -8.24 43.71
CA GLN A 3 -17.66 -8.68 45.09
C GLN A 3 -19.12 -8.49 45.55
N ARG A 4 -19.82 -7.43 45.09
CA ARG A 4 -21.24 -7.22 45.41
C ARG A 4 -22.15 -8.21 44.68
N LEU A 5 -21.81 -8.60 43.45
CA LEU A 5 -22.53 -9.64 42.71
C LEU A 5 -22.33 -11.01 43.36
N ALA A 6 -21.09 -11.39 43.67
CA ALA A 6 -20.78 -12.64 44.39
C ALA A 6 -21.50 -12.74 45.75
N SER A 7 -21.56 -11.65 46.52
CA SER A 7 -22.32 -11.61 47.79
C SER A 7 -23.83 -11.80 47.58
N SER A 8 -24.39 -11.36 46.46
CA SER A 8 -25.81 -11.50 46.13
C SER A 8 -26.17 -12.94 45.74
N PHE A 9 -25.34 -13.60 44.93
CA PHE A 9 -25.47 -15.04 44.66
C PHE A 9 -25.32 -15.89 45.94
N THR A 10 -24.41 -15.51 46.83
CA THR A 10 -24.24 -16.16 48.14
C THR A 10 -25.49 -16.00 49.01
N ALA A 11 -26.20 -14.87 48.92
CA ALA A 11 -27.48 -14.68 49.61
C ALA A 11 -28.61 -15.54 49.00
N LEU A 12 -28.68 -15.72 47.68
CA LEU A 12 -29.68 -16.59 47.04
C LEU A 12 -29.58 -18.05 47.49
N ARG A 13 -28.35 -18.59 47.68
CA ARG A 13 -28.11 -19.95 48.21
C ARG A 13 -28.85 -20.22 49.54
N SER A 14 -29.18 -19.18 50.31
CA SER A 14 -29.89 -19.31 51.60
C SER A 14 -31.43 -19.28 51.50
N ARG A 15 -32.01 -18.99 50.32
CA ARG A 15 -33.45 -18.73 50.15
C ARG A 15 -34.19 -19.66 49.18
N SER A 16 -33.53 -20.21 48.17
CA SER A 16 -34.17 -21.06 47.15
C SER A 16 -34.32 -22.53 47.62
N GLY A 17 -35.21 -22.76 48.59
CA GLY A 17 -35.51 -24.09 49.16
C GLY A 17 -36.33 -25.02 48.24
N SER A 18 -35.88 -25.25 47.00
CA SER A 18 -36.52 -26.17 46.04
C SER A 18 -35.52 -26.67 45.00
N GLY A 19 -35.17 -27.97 45.03
CA GLY A 19 -34.21 -28.56 44.10
C GLY A 19 -34.80 -28.81 42.70
N ALA A 20 -34.48 -27.95 41.74
CA ALA A 20 -34.87 -28.11 40.32
C ALA A 20 -33.93 -27.35 39.34
N PHE A 21 -32.65 -27.20 39.66
CA PHE A 21 -31.62 -26.64 38.75
C PHE A 21 -30.41 -27.58 38.66
N SER A 22 -29.77 -27.62 37.49
CA SER A 22 -28.56 -28.41 37.26
C SER A 22 -27.30 -27.56 37.44
N GLN A 23 -26.22 -28.17 37.94
CA GLN A 23 -24.93 -27.50 38.14
C GLN A 23 -24.37 -26.86 36.86
N GLN A 24 -24.70 -27.40 35.68
CA GLN A 24 -24.33 -26.80 34.40
C GLN A 24 -24.96 -25.42 34.16
N ALA A 25 -26.21 -25.20 34.60
CA ALA A 25 -26.86 -23.89 34.48
C ALA A 25 -26.25 -22.86 35.45
N GLU A 26 -25.84 -23.31 36.64
CA GLU A 26 -25.14 -22.48 37.63
C GLU A 26 -23.73 -22.10 37.12
N GLN A 27 -22.96 -23.07 36.59
CA GLN A 27 -21.63 -22.82 36.01
C GLN A 27 -21.68 -21.89 34.78
N GLN A 28 -22.70 -22.01 33.92
CA GLN A 28 -22.87 -21.07 32.80
C GLN A 28 -23.22 -19.66 33.27
N ALA A 29 -24.07 -19.51 34.30
CA ALA A 29 -24.36 -18.21 34.89
C ALA A 29 -23.10 -17.57 35.51
N GLU A 30 -22.22 -18.38 36.11
CA GLU A 30 -20.93 -17.93 36.67
C GLU A 30 -19.98 -17.46 35.55
N GLN A 31 -19.81 -18.22 34.46
CA GLN A 31 -18.99 -17.80 33.29
C GLN A 31 -19.46 -16.48 32.65
N ILE A 32 -20.78 -16.27 32.55
CA ILE A 32 -21.39 -15.05 31.99
C ILE A 32 -21.11 -13.82 32.88
N SER A 33 -20.72 -14.02 34.14
CA SER A 33 -20.43 -12.96 35.11
C SER A 33 -18.95 -12.60 35.22
N THR A 34 -18.03 -13.30 34.56
CA THR A 34 -16.57 -13.24 34.86
C THR A 34 -15.66 -12.78 33.72
N THR A 35 -16.18 -12.36 32.56
CA THR A 35 -15.36 -12.15 31.34
C THR A 35 -15.29 -10.69 30.87
N ILE A 36 -14.99 -9.76 31.79
CA ILE A 36 -14.53 -8.41 31.40
C ILE A 36 -13.07 -8.54 30.92
N GLN A 37 -12.68 -7.86 29.84
CA GLN A 37 -11.26 -7.81 29.46
C GLN A 37 -10.51 -6.92 30.46
N ASP A 38 -9.37 -7.41 30.97
CA ASP A 38 -8.69 -6.81 32.14
C ASP A 38 -8.24 -5.34 31.96
N ASP A 39 -8.12 -4.86 30.72
CA ASP A 39 -7.65 -3.50 30.38
C ASP A 39 -8.76 -2.41 30.28
N ILE A 40 -10.03 -2.74 30.53
CA ILE A 40 -11.15 -1.79 30.31
C ILE A 40 -11.37 -0.87 31.53
N ASP A 41 -11.23 0.45 31.34
CA ASP A 41 -11.67 1.43 32.35
C ASP A 41 -13.20 1.55 32.39
N VAL A 42 -13.81 0.70 33.21
CA VAL A 42 -15.25 0.68 33.47
C VAL A 42 -15.79 2.04 33.96
N LYS A 43 -14.97 2.87 34.63
CA LYS A 43 -15.43 4.17 35.18
C LYS A 43 -15.77 5.18 34.08
N THR A 44 -15.05 5.16 32.97
CA THR A 44 -15.34 6.00 31.81
C THR A 44 -16.75 5.71 31.29
N PHE A 45 -17.10 4.43 31.13
CA PHE A 45 -18.44 3.98 30.72
C PHE A 45 -19.51 4.19 31.81
N GLU A 46 -19.20 3.98 33.09
CA GLU A 46 -20.11 4.28 34.23
C GLU A 46 -20.44 5.78 34.36
N SER A 47 -19.65 6.67 33.74
CA SER A 47 -19.87 8.12 33.81
C SER A 47 -20.77 8.68 32.70
N VAL A 48 -21.17 7.86 31.72
CA VAL A 48 -22.06 8.26 30.61
C VAL A 48 -23.52 8.26 31.07
N ASN A 49 -24.22 9.37 30.86
CA ASN A 49 -25.64 9.52 31.18
C ASN A 49 -26.55 9.66 29.94
N ARG A 50 -25.98 9.75 28.72
CA ARG A 50 -26.74 9.71 27.46
C ARG A 50 -26.10 8.78 26.44
N TRP A 51 -26.85 7.78 25.98
CA TRP A 51 -26.37 6.76 25.03
C TRP A 51 -27.08 6.87 23.68
N TYR A 52 -26.33 7.19 22.62
CA TYR A 52 -26.82 7.23 21.24
C TYR A 52 -26.73 5.83 20.60
N VAL A 53 -27.87 5.26 20.20
CA VAL A 53 -28.00 3.85 19.79
C VAL A 53 -28.38 3.71 18.32
N PHE A 54 -27.69 2.83 17.60
CA PHE A 54 -28.00 2.42 16.22
C PHE A 54 -27.55 0.97 15.92
N SER A 55 -27.90 0.45 14.75
CA SER A 55 -27.55 -0.89 14.28
C SER A 55 -27.51 -0.94 12.74
N ASP A 56 -27.21 -2.10 12.17
CA ASP A 56 -27.50 -2.44 10.76
C ASP A 56 -26.90 -1.42 9.76
N LEU A 57 -25.66 -1.01 10.04
CA LEU A 57 -24.92 0.01 9.31
C LEU A 57 -24.42 -0.48 7.93
N HIS A 58 -24.16 -1.79 7.80
CA HIS A 58 -23.82 -2.48 6.57
C HIS A 58 -22.80 -1.75 5.67
N ALA A 59 -21.65 -1.42 6.24
CA ALA A 59 -20.51 -0.85 5.54
C ALA A 59 -20.04 -1.74 4.37
N SER A 60 -19.98 -1.17 3.18
CA SER A 60 -19.55 -1.81 1.94
C SER A 60 -18.97 -0.77 0.98
N SER A 61 -18.28 -1.20 -0.08
CA SER A 61 -17.82 -0.29 -1.15
C SER A 61 -18.95 0.52 -1.79
N ASN A 62 -20.19 0.00 -1.77
CA ASN A 62 -21.38 0.63 -2.36
C ASN A 62 -22.12 1.57 -1.40
N THR A 63 -21.78 1.55 -0.11
CA THR A 63 -22.43 2.31 0.97
C THR A 63 -21.49 3.19 1.78
N ILE A 64 -20.17 3.10 1.55
CA ILE A 64 -19.14 3.83 2.34
C ILE A 64 -19.36 5.34 2.43
N LYS A 65 -19.91 6.01 1.40
CA LYS A 65 -20.23 7.45 1.47
C LYS A 65 -21.30 7.73 2.53
N GLN A 66 -22.35 6.90 2.57
CA GLN A 66 -23.44 6.97 3.54
C GLN A 66 -22.95 6.54 4.93
N THR A 67 -22.13 5.49 5.01
CA THR A 67 -21.50 5.01 6.24
C THR A 67 -20.66 6.11 6.91
N VAL A 68 -19.77 6.78 6.16
CA VAL A 68 -18.93 7.86 6.68
C VAL A 68 -19.78 9.04 7.14
N ARG A 69 -20.70 9.53 6.30
CA ARG A 69 -21.62 10.64 6.68
C ARG A 69 -22.46 10.32 7.91
N THR A 70 -22.88 9.07 8.09
CA THR A 70 -23.61 8.62 9.29
C THR A 70 -22.73 8.71 10.54
N LEU A 71 -21.49 8.20 10.47
CA LEU A 71 -20.56 8.20 11.59
C LEU A 71 -20.08 9.62 11.92
N GLU A 72 -19.87 10.46 10.91
CA GLU A 72 -19.55 11.88 11.10
C GLU A 72 -20.73 12.64 11.72
N ARG A 73 -21.97 12.47 11.23
CA ARG A 73 -23.15 13.12 11.84
C ARG A 73 -23.47 12.62 13.26
N LEU A 74 -23.22 11.34 13.54
CA LEU A 74 -23.31 10.81 14.90
C LEU A 74 -22.27 11.45 15.82
N ASN A 75 -21.02 11.57 15.36
CA ASN A 75 -19.94 12.19 16.13
C ASN A 75 -20.18 13.69 16.34
N GLU A 76 -20.73 14.41 15.35
CA GLU A 76 -21.22 15.78 15.51
C GLU A 76 -22.27 15.86 16.63
N LEU A 77 -23.36 15.09 16.55
CA LEU A 77 -24.43 15.09 17.56
C LEU A 77 -23.93 14.77 18.97
N VAL A 78 -23.02 13.81 19.09
CA VAL A 78 -22.40 13.41 20.37
C VAL A 78 -21.50 14.51 20.94
N MET A 79 -20.77 15.24 20.10
CA MET A 79 -19.90 16.36 20.52
C MET A 79 -20.69 17.65 20.80
N GLU A 80 -21.68 17.98 19.95
CA GLU A 80 -22.58 19.14 20.10
C GLU A 80 -23.29 19.12 21.46
N ASN A 81 -23.66 17.94 21.96
CA ASN A 81 -24.39 17.75 23.20
C ASN A 81 -23.49 17.42 24.42
N GLU A 82 -22.16 17.37 24.27
CA GLU A 82 -21.25 16.98 25.36
C GLU A 82 -21.09 18.13 26.37
N GLY A 83 -21.17 17.83 27.67
CA GLY A 83 -21.11 18.83 28.74
C GLY A 83 -22.34 19.75 28.87
N MET A 84 -23.16 19.91 27.82
CA MET A 84 -24.43 20.64 27.90
C MET A 84 -25.31 20.05 29.00
N ASN A 85 -25.80 20.89 29.92
CA ASN A 85 -26.58 20.47 31.11
C ASN A 85 -25.90 19.40 32.01
N GLY A 86 -24.59 19.16 31.87
CA GLY A 86 -23.90 18.05 32.56
C GLY A 86 -24.04 16.69 31.85
N ASN A 87 -24.45 16.68 30.58
CA ASN A 87 -24.43 15.50 29.73
C ASN A 87 -23.00 14.94 29.60
N LYS A 88 -22.92 13.62 29.55
CA LYS A 88 -21.78 12.84 29.09
C LYS A 88 -22.31 11.78 28.13
N ASN A 89 -21.89 11.86 26.87
CA ASN A 89 -22.44 11.10 25.77
C ASN A 89 -21.59 9.87 25.45
N GLY A 90 -22.25 8.77 25.12
CA GLY A 90 -21.65 7.53 24.65
C GLY A 90 -22.45 6.93 23.50
N ILE A 91 -21.88 5.92 22.85
CA ILE A 91 -22.42 5.30 21.64
C ILE A 91 -22.69 3.81 21.90
N ILE A 92 -23.82 3.29 21.42
CA ILE A 92 -24.13 1.86 21.41
C ILE A 92 -24.41 1.41 19.97
N PHE A 93 -23.70 0.37 19.53
CA PHE A 93 -23.90 -0.25 18.22
C PHE A 93 -24.37 -1.71 18.33
N LEU A 94 -25.60 -1.99 17.89
CA LEU A 94 -26.24 -3.30 18.03
C LEU A 94 -26.07 -4.22 16.81
N GLY A 95 -24.86 -4.24 16.24
CA GLY A 95 -24.42 -5.22 15.24
C GLY A 95 -24.80 -4.93 13.79
N ASP A 96 -24.16 -5.68 12.90
CA ASP A 96 -24.13 -5.53 11.45
C ASP A 96 -23.46 -4.24 10.99
N PHE A 97 -22.20 -4.08 11.45
CA PHE A 97 -21.36 -2.96 11.05
C PHE A 97 -20.94 -3.09 9.59
N PHE A 98 -20.57 -4.30 9.16
CA PHE A 98 -20.20 -4.60 7.77
C PHE A 98 -21.35 -5.25 7.00
N HIS A 99 -21.29 -5.18 5.66
CA HIS A 99 -22.21 -5.91 4.80
C HIS A 99 -21.64 -7.27 4.35
N SER A 100 -20.35 -7.32 4.02
CA SER A 100 -19.67 -8.53 3.55
C SER A 100 -19.09 -9.34 4.70
N ARG A 101 -19.23 -10.67 4.62
CA ARG A 101 -18.60 -11.65 5.52
C ARG A 101 -17.28 -12.12 4.91
N GLY A 102 -16.32 -12.51 5.75
CA GLY A 102 -15.08 -13.16 5.34
C GLY A 102 -14.00 -12.21 4.78
N SER A 103 -14.38 -11.17 4.04
CA SER A 103 -13.44 -10.20 3.49
C SER A 103 -13.91 -8.75 3.63
N ILE A 104 -12.95 -7.85 3.88
CA ILE A 104 -13.14 -6.39 3.97
C ILE A 104 -12.17 -5.76 2.94
N PRO A 105 -12.66 -5.09 1.88
CA PRO A 105 -11.79 -4.42 0.91
C PRO A 105 -10.90 -3.36 1.57
N VAL A 106 -9.62 -3.32 1.22
CA VAL A 106 -8.64 -2.37 1.80
C VAL A 106 -9.09 -0.89 1.69
N PRO A 107 -9.69 -0.40 0.58
CA PRO A 107 -10.20 0.97 0.52
C PRO A 107 -11.36 1.24 1.50
N LEU A 108 -12.22 0.24 1.73
CA LEU A 108 -13.31 0.32 2.72
C LEU A 108 -12.73 0.41 4.13
N LEU A 109 -11.78 -0.47 4.46
CA LEU A 109 -11.09 -0.48 5.75
C LEU A 109 -10.40 0.86 6.02
N ASN A 110 -9.56 1.35 5.10
CA ASN A 110 -8.82 2.60 5.27
C ASN A 110 -9.74 3.82 5.47
N SER A 111 -10.87 3.89 4.74
CA SER A 111 -11.86 4.96 4.90
C SER A 111 -12.57 4.90 6.26
N LEU A 112 -12.86 3.69 6.77
CA LEU A 112 -13.45 3.50 8.10
C LEU A 112 -12.44 3.86 9.20
N CYS A 113 -11.20 3.38 9.12
CA CYS A 113 -10.14 3.69 10.08
C CYS A 113 -9.91 5.21 10.23
N LYS A 114 -9.88 5.96 9.12
CA LYS A 114 -9.76 7.43 9.10
C LYS A 114 -10.97 8.16 9.71
N THR A 115 -12.14 7.53 9.72
CA THR A 115 -13.38 8.12 10.25
C THR A 115 -13.53 7.80 11.74
N LEU A 116 -13.32 6.55 12.11
CA LEU A 116 -13.49 6.03 13.47
C LEU A 116 -12.38 6.51 14.42
N SER A 117 -11.17 6.80 13.93
CA SER A 117 -10.12 7.42 14.77
C SER A 117 -10.45 8.83 15.27
N LYS A 118 -11.51 9.47 14.76
CA LYS A 118 -12.07 10.73 15.28
C LYS A 118 -13.03 10.53 16.46
N VAL A 119 -13.52 9.30 16.68
CA VAL A 119 -14.55 8.99 17.68
C VAL A 119 -13.88 8.72 19.03
N THR A 120 -14.01 9.69 19.95
CA THR A 120 -13.46 9.62 21.31
C THR A 120 -14.49 9.23 22.37
N ALA A 121 -15.79 9.27 22.05
CA ALA A 121 -16.86 8.96 22.99
C ALA A 121 -16.86 7.47 23.39
N PRO A 122 -17.19 7.11 24.66
CA PRO A 122 -17.26 5.72 25.11
C PRO A 122 -18.27 4.94 24.27
N THR A 123 -17.80 3.88 23.62
CA THR A 123 -18.52 3.17 22.56
C THR A 123 -18.65 1.68 22.91
N ILE A 124 -19.86 1.15 22.95
CA ILE A 124 -20.14 -0.27 23.19
C ILE A 124 -20.70 -0.91 21.92
N MET A 125 -20.12 -2.03 21.48
CA MET A 125 -20.53 -2.70 20.24
C MET A 125 -20.78 -4.20 20.47
N ILE A 126 -21.79 -4.76 19.82
CA ILE A 126 -21.95 -6.22 19.67
C ILE A 126 -21.87 -6.61 18.18
N PRO A 127 -21.25 -7.73 17.79
CA PRO A 127 -21.23 -8.19 16.40
C PRO A 127 -22.56 -8.84 15.99
N GLY A 128 -23.10 -8.43 14.84
CA GLY A 128 -24.32 -9.00 14.24
C GLY A 128 -24.05 -10.22 13.35
N ASN A 129 -25.01 -10.64 12.53
CA ASN A 129 -24.82 -11.78 11.63
C ASN A 129 -23.98 -11.47 10.37
N HIS A 130 -23.85 -10.24 9.90
CA HIS A 130 -22.93 -9.88 8.80
C HIS A 130 -21.49 -9.67 9.30
N ASP A 131 -21.31 -9.34 10.58
CA ASP A 131 -19.98 -9.22 11.18
C ASP A 131 -19.30 -10.59 11.42
N GLN A 132 -20.08 -11.65 11.63
CA GLN A 132 -19.59 -12.98 12.03
C GLN A 132 -19.41 -13.94 10.84
N ILE A 133 -18.30 -14.71 10.84
CA ILE A 133 -18.04 -15.74 9.82
C ILE A 133 -18.61 -17.09 10.26
N THR A 134 -18.26 -17.55 11.46
CA THR A 134 -18.58 -18.89 11.99
C THR A 134 -19.95 -18.92 12.67
N LEU A 135 -20.59 -20.10 12.70
CA LEU A 135 -21.90 -20.32 13.33
C LEU A 135 -21.94 -20.01 14.84
N GLY A 136 -20.80 -20.15 15.52
CA GLY A 136 -20.62 -19.84 16.95
C GLY A 136 -20.31 -18.37 17.26
N GLY A 137 -20.02 -17.54 16.24
CA GLY A 137 -19.75 -16.11 16.41
C GLY A 137 -18.43 -15.76 17.10
N SER A 138 -17.48 -16.69 17.15
CA SER A 138 -16.15 -16.53 17.77
C SER A 138 -15.14 -15.80 16.89
N SER A 139 -15.39 -15.69 15.58
CA SER A 139 -14.59 -14.90 14.64
C SER A 139 -15.49 -13.88 13.94
N HIS A 140 -15.16 -12.59 14.08
CA HIS A 140 -15.94 -11.48 13.56
C HIS A 140 -15.07 -10.28 13.16
N SER A 141 -15.58 -9.46 12.24
CA SER A 141 -14.94 -8.25 11.69
C SER A 141 -14.57 -7.18 12.73
N LEU A 142 -15.32 -7.05 13.83
CA LEU A 142 -15.17 -5.93 14.76
C LEU A 142 -13.90 -5.96 15.64
N THR A 143 -13.08 -7.00 15.60
CA THR A 143 -11.96 -7.21 16.56
C THR A 143 -10.88 -6.13 16.52
N PHE A 144 -10.69 -5.42 15.40
CA PHE A 144 -9.68 -4.37 15.26
C PHE A 144 -10.14 -2.99 15.79
N LEU A 145 -11.43 -2.82 16.11
CA LEU A 145 -11.99 -1.51 16.44
C LEU A 145 -11.48 -0.91 17.77
N PRO A 146 -11.26 -1.68 18.86
CA PRO A 146 -10.63 -1.17 20.08
C PRO A 146 -9.21 -0.64 19.87
N SER A 147 -8.49 -1.13 18.84
CA SER A 147 -7.14 -0.67 18.48
C SER A 147 -7.13 0.69 17.74
N ILE A 148 -8.30 1.25 17.44
CA ILE A 148 -8.45 2.51 16.68
C ILE A 148 -9.30 3.55 17.45
N MET A 149 -10.30 3.10 18.20
CA MET A 149 -11.14 3.96 19.05
C MET A 149 -10.75 3.79 20.53
N PRO A 150 -10.22 4.84 21.20
CA PRO A 150 -9.56 4.72 22.50
C PRO A 150 -10.49 4.27 23.66
N HIS A 151 -11.80 4.40 23.48
CA HIS A 151 -12.82 4.00 24.46
C HIS A 151 -13.89 3.08 23.86
N CYS A 152 -13.50 2.19 22.94
CA CYS A 152 -14.40 1.19 22.36
C CYS A 152 -14.31 -0.17 23.07
N TYR A 153 -15.46 -0.70 23.51
CA TYR A 153 -15.61 -2.08 23.98
C TYR A 153 -16.45 -2.90 23.01
N VAL A 154 -15.82 -3.90 22.37
CA VAL A 154 -16.50 -4.89 21.54
C VAL A 154 -16.84 -6.11 22.37
N ILE A 155 -18.14 -6.33 22.61
CA ILE A 155 -18.66 -7.45 23.38
C ILE A 155 -18.85 -8.65 22.44
N SER A 156 -17.88 -9.55 22.38
CA SER A 156 -17.87 -10.71 21.47
C SER A 156 -18.74 -11.89 21.92
N SER A 157 -19.12 -11.97 23.20
CA SER A 157 -19.87 -13.07 23.80
C SER A 157 -20.94 -12.57 24.79
N PRO A 158 -21.96 -13.38 25.17
CA PRO A 158 -23.01 -12.91 26.05
C PRO A 158 -22.54 -12.66 27.49
N GLN A 159 -22.77 -11.45 28.01
CA GLN A 159 -22.31 -11.03 29.33
C GLN A 159 -23.11 -9.85 29.91
N ILE A 160 -22.95 -9.59 31.21
CA ILE A 160 -23.55 -8.44 31.89
C ILE A 160 -22.53 -7.30 32.00
N PHE A 161 -22.86 -6.12 31.47
CA PHE A 161 -22.04 -4.91 31.55
C PHE A 161 -22.96 -3.68 31.76
N LEU A 162 -22.54 -2.74 32.62
CA LEU A 162 -23.37 -1.61 33.10
C LEU A 162 -24.76 -2.00 33.67
N SER A 163 -24.89 -3.21 34.23
CA SER A 163 -26.17 -3.81 34.66
C SER A 163 -27.20 -4.03 33.53
N ALA A 164 -26.76 -4.03 32.27
CA ALA A 164 -27.52 -4.56 31.14
C ALA A 164 -26.92 -5.90 30.66
N LEU A 165 -27.74 -6.73 30.02
CA LEU A 165 -27.30 -8.00 29.43
C LEU A 165 -27.11 -7.82 27.92
N TRP A 166 -25.92 -8.12 27.44
CA TRP A 166 -25.49 -7.93 26.06
C TRP A 166 -25.41 -9.29 25.36
N ILE A 167 -26.09 -9.45 24.24
CA ILE A 167 -26.18 -10.72 23.51
C ILE A 167 -25.92 -10.46 22.01
N PRO A 168 -24.66 -10.65 21.55
CA PRO A 168 -24.33 -10.65 20.13
C PRO A 168 -25.15 -11.65 19.33
N TYR A 169 -25.19 -11.51 17.99
CA TYR A 169 -25.93 -12.46 17.18
C TYR A 169 -25.46 -13.90 17.44
N ARG A 170 -26.42 -14.81 17.63
CA ARG A 170 -26.19 -16.24 17.76
C ARG A 170 -27.29 -16.99 17.05
N ARG A 171 -26.91 -17.74 16.01
CA ARG A 171 -27.82 -18.51 15.15
C ARG A 171 -28.36 -19.77 15.81
N ASN A 172 -27.64 -20.33 16.78
CA ASN A 172 -28.10 -21.47 17.55
C ASN A 172 -29.03 -21.00 18.68
N SER A 173 -30.31 -21.37 18.62
CA SER A 173 -31.32 -20.96 19.59
C SER A 173 -31.12 -21.56 20.98
N SER A 174 -30.26 -22.58 21.15
CA SER A 174 -30.01 -23.20 22.45
C SER A 174 -29.53 -22.22 23.52
N ILE A 175 -28.80 -21.17 23.13
CA ILE A 175 -28.30 -20.16 24.07
C ILE A 175 -29.44 -19.43 24.79
N TRP A 176 -30.57 -19.23 24.11
CA TRP A 176 -31.78 -18.63 24.69
C TRP A 176 -32.57 -19.57 25.61
N SER A 177 -32.28 -20.88 25.57
CA SER A 177 -32.85 -21.86 26.50
C SER A 177 -31.88 -22.29 27.61
N THR A 178 -30.58 -21.99 27.51
CA THR A 178 -29.61 -22.23 28.60
C THR A 178 -29.31 -20.98 29.43
N LEU A 179 -29.51 -19.77 28.90
CA LEU A 179 -29.43 -18.52 29.67
C LEU A 179 -30.50 -18.48 30.78
N PRO A 180 -30.13 -18.48 32.08
CA PRO A 180 -31.08 -18.48 33.18
C PRO A 180 -31.55 -17.05 33.49
N LEU A 181 -32.26 -16.44 32.55
CA LEU A 181 -32.74 -15.04 32.61
C LEU A 181 -33.60 -14.72 33.85
N SER A 182 -34.14 -15.74 34.52
CA SER A 182 -34.89 -15.65 35.78
C SER A 182 -34.03 -15.66 37.05
N ILE A 183 -32.73 -15.97 36.96
CA ILE A 183 -31.77 -15.99 38.08
C ILE A 183 -30.87 -14.75 38.07
N LEU A 184 -30.76 -14.06 36.92
CA LEU A 184 -29.95 -12.85 36.80
C LEU A 184 -30.43 -11.73 37.75
N PRO A 185 -29.52 -10.88 38.26
CA PRO A 185 -29.90 -9.69 39.02
C PRO A 185 -30.76 -8.74 38.17
N PRO A 186 -31.57 -7.85 38.77
CA PRO A 186 -32.43 -6.92 38.04
C PRO A 186 -31.64 -6.10 36.99
N LEU A 187 -31.93 -6.37 35.71
CA LEU A 187 -31.25 -5.74 34.58
C LEU A 187 -31.92 -4.41 34.22
N LYS A 188 -31.11 -3.39 33.91
CA LYS A 188 -31.56 -2.11 33.35
C LYS A 188 -32.15 -2.29 31.95
N ALA A 189 -31.46 -3.04 31.08
CA ALA A 189 -31.89 -3.35 29.71
C ALA A 189 -31.31 -4.69 29.22
N LEU A 190 -31.84 -5.18 28.09
CA LEU A 190 -31.20 -6.18 27.24
C LEU A 190 -30.83 -5.55 25.89
N PHE A 191 -29.59 -5.77 25.44
CA PHE A 191 -29.08 -5.32 24.15
C PHE A 191 -28.73 -6.53 23.30
N VAL A 192 -29.39 -6.69 22.15
CA VAL A 192 -29.35 -7.93 21.37
C VAL A 192 -29.17 -7.65 19.87
N HIS A 193 -28.79 -8.67 19.10
CA HIS A 193 -28.96 -8.67 17.65
C HIS A 193 -29.67 -9.97 17.26
N ALA A 194 -31.01 -9.94 17.18
CA ALA A 194 -31.82 -11.16 17.11
C ALA A 194 -33.12 -11.01 16.32
N ASP A 195 -33.53 -12.09 15.65
CA ASP A 195 -34.83 -12.22 15.00
C ASP A 195 -35.91 -12.70 15.99
N VAL A 196 -36.90 -11.86 16.30
CA VAL A 196 -38.03 -12.16 17.19
C VAL A 196 -39.33 -12.35 16.40
N ARG A 197 -40.06 -13.43 16.70
CA ARG A 197 -41.28 -13.81 15.97
C ARG A 197 -42.34 -12.70 16.02
N GLY A 198 -42.79 -12.27 14.85
CA GLY A 198 -43.76 -11.18 14.68
C GLY A 198 -43.14 -9.79 14.47
N ALA A 199 -41.81 -9.64 14.54
CA ALA A 199 -41.09 -8.44 14.13
C ALA A 199 -41.40 -8.07 12.68
N LYS A 200 -41.42 -6.77 12.37
CA LYS A 200 -41.47 -6.29 10.99
C LYS A 200 -40.08 -6.39 10.36
N MET A 201 -39.96 -7.20 9.31
CA MET A 201 -38.74 -7.23 8.48
C MET A 201 -38.76 -6.09 7.45
N THR A 202 -39.97 -5.75 6.97
CA THR A 202 -40.28 -4.60 6.12
C THR A 202 -41.61 -4.00 6.56
N SER A 203 -42.08 -2.94 5.90
CA SER A 203 -43.43 -2.39 6.12
C SER A 203 -44.56 -3.43 5.98
N THR A 204 -44.37 -4.43 5.10
CA THR A 204 -45.39 -5.44 4.74
C THR A 204 -45.12 -6.85 5.29
N TYR A 205 -43.87 -7.24 5.52
CA TYR A 205 -43.50 -8.61 5.90
C TYR A 205 -43.10 -8.74 7.38
N LYS A 206 -43.52 -9.84 8.02
CA LYS A 206 -43.21 -10.15 9.42
C LYS A 206 -42.45 -11.46 9.59
N SER A 207 -41.50 -11.46 10.52
CA SER A 207 -40.73 -12.63 10.92
C SER A 207 -41.61 -13.75 11.48
N ASN A 208 -41.24 -14.99 11.15
CA ASN A 208 -41.76 -16.22 11.76
C ASN A 208 -40.66 -17.01 12.50
N SER A 209 -39.76 -16.30 13.20
CA SER A 209 -38.69 -16.85 14.05
C SER A 209 -39.16 -17.90 15.06
N THR A 210 -38.21 -18.70 15.56
CA THR A 210 -38.40 -19.59 16.71
C THR A 210 -38.28 -18.87 18.06
N LEU A 211 -37.57 -17.73 18.12
CA LEU A 211 -37.46 -16.89 19.31
C LEU A 211 -38.75 -16.07 19.51
N THR A 212 -39.30 -16.04 20.72
CA THR A 212 -40.61 -15.42 20.99
C THR A 212 -40.54 -14.41 22.13
N MET A 213 -41.53 -13.51 22.21
CA MET A 213 -41.61 -12.50 23.27
C MET A 213 -41.53 -13.09 24.68
N SER A 214 -42.04 -14.31 24.92
CA SER A 214 -42.01 -14.95 26.24
C SER A 214 -40.60 -15.34 26.73
N THR A 215 -39.60 -15.41 25.84
CA THR A 215 -38.21 -15.66 26.22
C THR A 215 -37.59 -14.49 26.99
N PHE A 216 -38.03 -13.26 26.75
CA PHE A 216 -37.50 -12.09 27.42
C PHE A 216 -38.11 -11.89 28.83
N PRO A 217 -37.35 -11.31 29.78
CA PRO A 217 -37.88 -10.98 31.11
C PRO A 217 -39.00 -9.93 31.03
N PRO A 218 -39.97 -9.96 31.97
CA PRO A 218 -41.02 -8.96 32.05
C PRO A 218 -40.48 -7.60 32.52
N SER A 219 -41.08 -6.51 32.05
CA SER A 219 -40.78 -5.12 32.44
C SER A 219 -39.37 -4.58 32.16
N THR A 220 -38.44 -5.38 31.65
CA THR A 220 -37.13 -4.90 31.16
C THR A 220 -37.24 -4.46 29.69
N PRO A 221 -36.71 -3.29 29.29
CA PRO A 221 -36.62 -2.90 27.88
C PRO A 221 -35.60 -3.78 27.14
N VAL A 222 -35.95 -4.21 25.93
CA VAL A 222 -35.07 -4.96 25.02
C VAL A 222 -34.85 -4.14 23.74
N TYR A 223 -33.60 -3.87 23.40
CA TYR A 223 -33.21 -3.18 22.17
C TYR A 223 -32.49 -4.16 21.22
N SER A 224 -32.86 -4.15 19.94
CA SER A 224 -32.32 -5.06 18.93
C SER A 224 -31.86 -4.34 17.66
N GLY A 225 -30.74 -4.77 17.09
CA GLY A 225 -30.50 -4.66 15.64
C GLY A 225 -31.21 -5.76 14.85
N HIS A 226 -30.71 -6.12 13.67
CA HIS A 226 -31.14 -7.19 12.76
C HIS A 226 -32.25 -6.81 11.75
N PHE A 227 -33.04 -5.75 11.99
CA PHE A 227 -34.08 -5.32 11.05
C PHE A 227 -34.07 -3.80 10.84
N HIS A 228 -33.93 -3.40 9.58
CA HIS A 228 -33.68 -2.01 9.16
C HIS A 228 -34.80 -1.02 9.50
N LEU A 229 -36.04 -1.48 9.66
CA LEU A 229 -37.22 -0.66 9.92
C LEU A 229 -37.32 -0.35 11.44
N PRO A 230 -37.16 0.92 11.87
CA PRO A 230 -37.27 1.28 13.29
C PRO A 230 -38.68 1.01 13.82
N HIS A 231 -38.86 0.07 14.75
CA HIS A 231 -40.19 -0.29 15.26
C HIS A 231 -40.16 -0.92 16.66
N SER A 232 -41.33 -1.15 17.26
CA SER A 232 -41.45 -1.90 18.52
C SER A 232 -42.53 -2.97 18.46
N ILE A 233 -42.29 -4.07 19.16
CA ILE A 233 -43.23 -5.16 19.41
C ILE A 233 -43.57 -5.11 20.91
N VAL A 234 -44.86 -5.12 21.24
CA VAL A 234 -45.34 -5.16 22.63
C VAL A 234 -46.20 -6.40 22.82
N SER A 235 -45.99 -7.12 23.92
CA SER A 235 -46.81 -8.25 24.32
C SER A 235 -46.90 -8.31 25.84
N LYS A 236 -48.11 -8.08 26.38
CA LYS A 236 -48.36 -7.93 27.83
C LYS A 236 -47.44 -6.88 28.47
N ASP A 237 -46.47 -7.35 29.24
CA ASP A 237 -45.50 -6.67 30.09
C ASP A 237 -44.11 -6.54 29.44
N ARG A 238 -43.96 -6.93 28.17
CA ARG A 238 -42.68 -6.99 27.44
C ARG A 238 -42.69 -6.11 26.20
N LYS A 239 -41.58 -5.40 25.97
CA LYS A 239 -41.34 -4.56 24.79
C LYS A 239 -39.97 -4.90 24.19
N VAL A 240 -39.96 -5.23 22.89
CA VAL A 240 -38.74 -5.31 22.07
C VAL A 240 -38.76 -4.15 21.08
N THR A 241 -37.71 -3.34 21.05
CA THR A 241 -37.54 -2.23 20.12
C THR A 241 -36.42 -2.55 19.14
N TYR A 242 -36.77 -2.65 17.86
CA TYR A 242 -35.79 -2.66 16.78
C TYR A 242 -35.36 -1.22 16.52
N VAL A 243 -34.05 -0.97 16.64
CA VAL A 243 -33.48 0.37 16.51
C VAL A 243 -33.52 0.83 15.05
N GLY A 244 -33.14 -0.08 14.14
CA GLY A 244 -33.19 0.12 12.69
C GLY A 244 -31.88 0.66 12.12
N SER A 245 -31.78 0.60 10.79
CA SER A 245 -30.64 1.12 10.05
C SER A 245 -30.63 2.65 10.07
N PRO A 246 -29.45 3.31 10.09
CA PRO A 246 -29.36 4.77 10.10
C PRO A 246 -29.66 5.40 8.72
N TYR A 247 -29.61 4.64 7.64
CA TYR A 247 -30.00 5.07 6.29
C TYR A 247 -30.72 3.93 5.55
N GLN A 248 -31.49 4.29 4.51
CA GLN A 248 -32.19 3.32 3.68
C GLN A 248 -31.17 2.49 2.88
N MET A 249 -31.23 1.16 2.96
CA MET A 249 -30.36 0.26 2.19
C MET A 249 -31.02 -0.23 0.89
N SER A 250 -32.35 -0.14 0.78
CA SER A 250 -33.14 -0.80 -0.26
C SER A 250 -34.52 -0.16 -0.47
N PHE A 251 -35.15 -0.41 -1.62
CA PHE A 251 -36.54 0.03 -1.88
C PHE A 251 -37.58 -0.53 -0.89
N SER A 252 -37.28 -1.56 -0.10
CA SER A 252 -38.17 -2.05 0.97
C SER A 252 -38.24 -1.12 2.19
N GLU A 253 -37.37 -0.11 2.24
CA GLU A 253 -37.27 0.95 3.25
C GLU A 253 -37.61 2.33 2.66
N ALA A 254 -38.17 2.37 1.45
CA ALA A 254 -38.53 3.61 0.77
C ALA A 254 -39.49 4.45 1.62
N GLY A 255 -39.05 5.64 2.02
CA GLY A 255 -39.80 6.52 2.92
C GLY A 255 -39.73 6.17 4.42
N ASP A 256 -38.87 5.24 4.84
CA ASP A 256 -38.58 5.00 6.27
C ASP A 256 -37.92 6.23 6.90
N VAL A 257 -38.49 6.74 7.99
CA VAL A 257 -37.84 7.76 8.84
C VAL A 257 -36.79 7.09 9.73
N LYS A 258 -35.51 7.28 9.40
CA LYS A 258 -34.37 6.73 10.18
C LYS A 258 -33.96 7.67 11.32
N ARG A 259 -33.54 7.08 12.45
CA ARG A 259 -33.23 7.79 13.70
C ARG A 259 -32.10 7.13 14.50
N PHE A 260 -31.45 7.91 15.35
CA PHE A 260 -30.76 7.42 16.54
C PHE A 260 -31.75 7.39 17.72
N LEU A 261 -31.71 6.36 18.56
CA LEU A 261 -32.36 6.41 19.88
C LEU A 261 -31.38 7.00 20.89
N VAL A 262 -31.83 7.88 21.79
CA VAL A 262 -31.02 8.32 22.94
C VAL A 262 -31.61 7.73 24.22
N LEU A 263 -30.76 7.06 25.01
CA LEU A 263 -31.14 6.48 26.30
C LEU A 263 -30.48 7.21 27.48
N ASP A 264 -31.15 7.23 28.65
CA ASP A 264 -30.58 7.70 29.93
C ASP A 264 -29.58 6.68 30.54
N GLU A 265 -28.97 7.00 31.68
CA GLU A 265 -28.13 6.07 32.45
C GLU A 265 -28.89 4.79 32.89
N GLU A 266 -30.22 4.80 32.92
CA GLU A 266 -31.08 3.64 33.16
C GLU A 266 -31.43 2.83 31.90
N PHE A 267 -30.90 3.21 30.74
CA PHE A 267 -31.21 2.66 29.42
C PHE A 267 -32.70 2.80 29.01
N ARG A 268 -33.38 3.85 29.44
CA ARG A 268 -34.73 4.23 29.00
C ARG A 268 -34.64 5.24 27.86
N VAL A 269 -35.48 5.11 26.83
CA VAL A 269 -35.54 6.10 25.73
C VAL A 269 -35.97 7.45 26.28
N VAL A 270 -35.10 8.45 26.16
CA VAL A 270 -35.39 9.86 26.45
C VAL A 270 -35.62 10.70 25.20
N GLU A 271 -35.10 10.28 24.05
CA GLU A 271 -35.17 11.02 22.79
C GLU A 271 -35.10 10.10 21.57
N GLU A 272 -35.72 10.51 20.46
CA GLU A 272 -35.53 9.90 19.14
C GLU A 272 -35.02 10.98 18.18
N VAL A 273 -33.72 10.96 17.85
CA VAL A 273 -33.07 11.99 17.04
C VAL A 273 -33.06 11.55 15.57
N PRO A 274 -33.71 12.27 14.64
CA PRO A 274 -33.65 11.93 13.22
C PRO A 274 -32.20 11.96 12.70
N VAL A 275 -31.80 10.97 11.89
CA VAL A 275 -30.42 10.95 11.32
C VAL A 275 -30.22 12.07 10.30
N GLY A 276 -31.29 12.48 9.62
CA GLY A 276 -31.24 13.39 8.48
C GLY A 276 -30.70 12.71 7.21
N ARG A 277 -30.54 13.48 6.13
CA ARG A 277 -30.18 12.96 4.80
C ARG A 277 -28.66 12.70 4.67
N VAL A 278 -28.18 11.71 5.41
CA VAL A 278 -26.78 11.22 5.37
C VAL A 278 -26.45 10.42 4.10
N GLY A 279 -27.45 10.09 3.28
CA GLY A 279 -27.30 9.31 2.06
C GLY A 279 -28.45 9.48 1.08
N ARG A 280 -28.35 8.79 -0.05
CA ARG A 280 -29.43 8.68 -1.05
C ARG A 280 -30.68 8.03 -0.45
N GLU A 281 -31.84 8.54 -0.84
CA GLU A 281 -33.13 7.92 -0.53
C GLU A 281 -33.64 7.06 -1.69
N PHE A 282 -34.56 6.15 -1.36
CA PHE A 282 -35.21 5.24 -2.30
C PHE A 282 -36.70 5.60 -2.44
N TYR A 283 -37.16 5.72 -3.68
CA TYR A 283 -38.55 6.03 -4.02
C TYR A 283 -39.17 4.91 -4.87
N ILE A 284 -40.49 4.74 -4.79
CA ILE A 284 -41.27 3.80 -5.61
C ILE A 284 -42.40 4.62 -6.26
N GLY A 285 -42.17 5.06 -7.50
CA GLY A 285 -42.86 6.23 -8.06
C GLY A 285 -42.51 7.52 -7.32
N LEU A 286 -43.08 8.64 -7.79
CA LEU A 286 -43.18 9.88 -7.03
C LEU A 286 -44.66 10.14 -6.72
N GLU A 287 -45.00 10.27 -5.44
CA GLU A 287 -46.32 10.72 -4.99
C GLU A 287 -46.38 12.26 -5.02
N GLU A 288 -47.57 12.83 -5.20
CA GLU A 288 -47.75 14.29 -5.21
C GLU A 288 -47.15 14.93 -3.93
N GLY A 289 -46.17 15.81 -4.11
CA GLY A 289 -45.49 16.53 -3.02
C GLY A 289 -44.18 15.90 -2.50
N ARG A 290 -43.65 14.84 -3.13
CA ARG A 290 -42.27 14.39 -2.91
C ARG A 290 -41.40 14.64 -4.15
N GLU A 291 -40.28 15.33 -3.98
CA GLU A 291 -39.24 15.45 -5.01
C GLU A 291 -38.00 14.64 -4.63
N ALA A 292 -37.42 13.95 -5.61
CA ALA A 292 -36.10 13.33 -5.50
C ALA A 292 -35.01 14.33 -5.95
N GLU A 293 -33.84 14.27 -5.32
CA GLU A 293 -32.68 15.13 -5.62
C GLU A 293 -31.53 14.32 -6.24
N GLU A 294 -30.46 15.02 -6.67
CA GLU A 294 -29.25 14.41 -7.23
C GLU A 294 -28.71 13.27 -6.34
N GLY A 295 -28.51 12.10 -6.95
CA GLY A 295 -28.00 10.89 -6.30
C GLY A 295 -29.04 10.02 -5.57
N ASP A 296 -30.31 10.42 -5.49
CA ASP A 296 -31.40 9.55 -5.02
C ASP A 296 -31.77 8.47 -6.07
N ILE A 297 -32.45 7.40 -5.64
CA ILE A 297 -32.83 6.28 -6.51
C ILE A 297 -34.36 6.16 -6.60
N VAL A 298 -34.91 6.34 -7.80
CA VAL A 298 -36.36 6.20 -8.07
C VAL A 298 -36.63 4.90 -8.81
N ARG A 299 -37.56 4.07 -8.32
CA ARG A 299 -38.07 2.91 -9.09
C ARG A 299 -39.38 3.25 -9.78
N LEU A 300 -39.42 3.09 -11.10
CA LEU A 300 -40.65 3.12 -11.88
C LEU A 300 -41.02 1.67 -12.26
N ASP A 301 -42.15 1.18 -11.78
CA ASP A 301 -42.67 -0.16 -12.08
C ASP A 301 -43.57 -0.09 -13.33
N VAL A 302 -43.11 -0.61 -14.47
CA VAL A 302 -43.72 -0.38 -15.80
C VAL A 302 -44.05 -1.71 -16.49
N LEU A 303 -45.15 -1.77 -17.24
CA LEU A 303 -45.54 -2.96 -18.01
C LEU A 303 -44.62 -3.14 -19.23
N GLU A 304 -44.32 -4.40 -19.55
CA GLU A 304 -43.49 -4.79 -20.69
C GLU A 304 -44.18 -4.43 -22.02
N GLY A 305 -43.56 -3.52 -22.80
CA GLY A 305 -44.10 -2.95 -24.03
C GLY A 305 -44.58 -1.49 -23.89
N GLU A 306 -44.60 -0.93 -22.68
CA GLU A 306 -45.07 0.44 -22.41
C GLU A 306 -43.93 1.40 -22.02
N GLU A 307 -42.66 1.00 -22.10
CA GLU A 307 -41.53 1.81 -21.59
C GLU A 307 -41.35 3.18 -22.27
N GLU A 308 -41.86 3.36 -23.49
CA GLU A 308 -41.85 4.64 -24.20
C GLU A 308 -42.67 5.72 -23.45
N SER A 309 -43.67 5.32 -22.64
CA SER A 309 -44.53 6.23 -21.88
C SER A 309 -43.81 6.98 -20.75
N VAL A 310 -42.82 6.35 -20.11
CA VAL A 310 -42.00 6.95 -19.04
C VAL A 310 -40.67 7.49 -19.57
N ARG A 311 -40.41 7.40 -20.87
CA ARG A 311 -39.08 7.68 -21.45
C ARG A 311 -38.60 9.10 -21.23
N GLU A 312 -39.51 10.08 -21.30
CA GLU A 312 -39.21 11.50 -21.08
C GLU A 312 -38.96 11.79 -19.60
N GLU A 313 -39.83 11.30 -18.70
CA GLU A 313 -39.68 11.36 -17.24
C GLU A 313 -38.34 10.76 -16.78
N VAL A 314 -37.98 9.59 -17.29
CA VAL A 314 -36.69 8.93 -17.04
C VAL A 314 -35.50 9.76 -17.54
N ARG A 315 -35.68 10.57 -18.61
CA ARG A 315 -34.64 11.46 -19.12
C ARG A 315 -34.49 12.69 -18.22
N GLU A 316 -35.58 13.38 -17.90
CA GLU A 316 -35.58 14.56 -17.03
C GLU A 316 -35.01 14.26 -15.64
N MET A 317 -35.38 13.12 -15.05
CA MET A 317 -34.79 12.67 -13.79
C MET A 317 -33.27 12.41 -13.88
N LYS A 318 -32.79 11.83 -14.99
CA LYS A 318 -31.36 11.59 -15.20
C LYS A 318 -30.57 12.85 -15.52
N GLU A 319 -31.19 13.83 -16.19
CA GLU A 319 -30.63 15.18 -16.37
C GLU A 319 -30.53 15.93 -15.02
N ARG A 320 -31.44 15.65 -14.07
CA ARG A 320 -31.34 16.05 -12.64
C ARG A 320 -30.37 15.19 -11.80
N GLY A 321 -29.68 14.21 -12.40
CA GLY A 321 -28.72 13.33 -11.70
C GLY A 321 -29.36 12.29 -10.76
N ILE A 322 -30.63 11.92 -10.98
CA ILE A 322 -31.35 10.90 -10.21
C ILE A 322 -31.17 9.51 -10.85
N ASP A 323 -30.86 8.49 -10.05
CA ASP A 323 -30.67 7.10 -10.50
C ASP A 323 -32.03 6.40 -10.71
N VAL A 324 -32.57 6.47 -11.93
CA VAL A 324 -33.87 5.84 -12.24
C VAL A 324 -33.74 4.37 -12.64
N VAL A 325 -34.37 3.50 -11.84
CA VAL A 325 -34.49 2.05 -12.04
C VAL A 325 -35.86 1.72 -12.62
N VAL A 326 -35.96 1.59 -13.95
CA VAL A 326 -37.18 1.11 -14.61
C VAL A 326 -37.28 -0.41 -14.45
N ARG A 327 -38.29 -0.86 -13.71
CA ARG A 327 -38.56 -2.29 -13.47
C ARG A 327 -39.68 -2.75 -14.40
N ARG A 328 -39.31 -3.43 -15.48
CA ARG A 328 -40.23 -4.16 -16.37
C ARG A 328 -40.98 -5.25 -15.61
N ILE A 329 -42.31 -5.24 -15.69
CA ILE A 329 -43.19 -6.31 -15.18
C ILE A 329 -43.56 -7.22 -16.35
N GLN A 330 -42.82 -8.31 -16.51
CA GLN A 330 -42.99 -9.25 -17.61
C GLN A 330 -44.16 -10.23 -17.45
N ARG A 331 -44.62 -10.79 -18.57
CA ARG A 331 -45.26 -12.12 -18.62
C ARG A 331 -44.26 -13.17 -19.11
N LYS A 332 -43.72 -13.97 -18.18
CA LYS A 332 -42.64 -14.97 -18.37
C LYS A 332 -42.69 -15.79 -19.68
N ARG A 333 -41.56 -15.86 -20.42
CA ARG A 333 -40.96 -17.11 -20.98
C ARG A 333 -39.49 -16.94 -21.42
N ASN A 334 -38.88 -17.99 -22.00
CA ASN A 334 -37.45 -18.33 -21.88
C ASN A 334 -36.57 -18.16 -23.16
N GLU A 335 -35.23 -18.23 -22.94
CA GLU A 335 -34.18 -18.97 -23.70
C GLU A 335 -33.42 -18.43 -24.97
N GLY A 336 -32.07 -18.51 -24.90
CA GLY A 336 -31.11 -18.83 -26.00
C GLY A 336 -30.42 -17.68 -26.79
N LYS A 337 -29.30 -17.88 -27.53
CA LYS A 337 -28.08 -18.73 -27.39
C LYS A 337 -26.98 -18.33 -28.46
N ASP A 338 -25.93 -19.17 -28.67
CA ASP A 338 -24.90 -19.23 -29.75
C ASP A 338 -23.70 -18.21 -29.68
N GLU A 339 -22.40 -18.48 -29.95
CA GLU A 339 -21.56 -19.40 -30.81
C GLU A 339 -21.16 -18.79 -32.20
N ARG A 340 -19.96 -18.91 -32.82
CA ARG A 340 -18.64 -19.64 -32.64
C ARG A 340 -17.52 -18.90 -33.48
N ASP A 341 -16.38 -19.32 -34.08
CA ASP A 341 -15.49 -20.52 -34.38
C ASP A 341 -14.11 -19.98 -34.96
N TYR A 342 -12.93 -20.69 -34.95
CA TYR A 342 -11.83 -20.72 -36.00
C TYR A 342 -10.51 -21.52 -35.67
N ASN A 343 -9.69 -21.90 -36.68
CA ASN A 343 -8.57 -22.90 -36.67
C ASN A 343 -7.11 -22.39 -36.93
N GLY A 344 -6.09 -23.24 -36.65
CA GLY A 344 -4.71 -23.20 -37.22
C GLY A 344 -3.79 -24.36 -36.77
N ASN A 345 -2.89 -24.88 -37.63
CA ASN A 345 -2.02 -26.07 -37.37
C ASN A 345 -0.51 -25.73 -37.35
N GLY A 346 0.30 -26.53 -36.63
CA GLY A 346 1.78 -26.57 -36.61
C GLY A 346 2.29 -27.90 -36.00
N ASP A 347 3.56 -28.28 -36.21
CA ASP A 347 4.02 -29.69 -36.12
C ASP A 347 5.37 -29.90 -35.37
N ASP A 348 5.60 -31.17 -34.98
CA ASP A 348 6.88 -31.89 -34.72
C ASP A 348 7.54 -31.98 -33.28
N SER A 349 7.84 -33.25 -32.94
CA SER A 349 8.75 -33.96 -32.01
C SER A 349 9.19 -33.54 -30.58
N ASP A 350 9.12 -34.56 -29.70
CA ASP A 350 10.06 -35.04 -28.67
C ASP A 350 10.68 -34.11 -27.59
N ARG A 351 10.24 -34.32 -26.32
CA ARG A 351 11.05 -34.93 -25.24
C ARG A 351 10.24 -35.17 -23.96
N ASN A 352 10.33 -36.38 -23.41
CA ASN A 352 9.62 -36.82 -22.19
C ASN A 352 10.33 -36.35 -20.89
N PRO A 353 9.70 -35.53 -20.02
CA PRO A 353 10.31 -35.03 -18.78
C PRO A 353 9.72 -35.66 -17.51
N THR A 354 10.57 -36.01 -16.54
CA THR A 354 10.13 -36.30 -15.16
C THR A 354 9.84 -35.02 -14.38
N MET A 355 9.12 -35.16 -13.25
CA MET A 355 8.47 -34.06 -12.53
C MET A 355 9.32 -32.80 -12.31
N MET A 356 8.69 -31.65 -12.59
CA MET A 356 9.17 -30.30 -12.35
C MET A 356 8.18 -29.56 -11.43
N SER A 357 8.65 -28.71 -10.52
CA SER A 357 7.79 -27.76 -9.80
C SER A 357 7.39 -26.59 -10.70
N ASP A 358 6.42 -25.76 -10.30
CA ASP A 358 6.03 -24.56 -11.05
C ASP A 358 7.22 -23.63 -11.36
N SER A 359 8.18 -23.56 -10.44
CA SER A 359 9.44 -22.83 -10.60
C SER A 359 10.34 -23.50 -11.63
N ASP A 360 10.45 -24.83 -11.62
CA ASP A 360 11.24 -25.58 -12.60
C ASP A 360 10.62 -25.54 -14.01
N PHE A 361 9.29 -25.56 -14.13
CA PHE A 361 8.60 -25.29 -15.39
C PHE A 361 8.92 -23.89 -15.92
N ALA A 362 8.92 -22.87 -15.04
CA ALA A 362 9.31 -21.51 -15.41
C ALA A 362 10.80 -21.42 -15.79
N PHE A 363 11.71 -22.06 -15.05
CA PHE A 363 13.14 -22.13 -15.37
C PHE A 363 13.39 -22.83 -16.71
N SER A 364 12.73 -23.96 -16.96
CA SER A 364 12.85 -24.72 -18.21
C SER A 364 12.31 -23.93 -19.41
N PHE A 365 11.15 -23.29 -19.27
CA PHE A 365 10.59 -22.41 -20.30
C PHE A 365 11.51 -21.21 -20.59
N LEU A 366 11.98 -20.51 -19.55
CA LEU A 366 12.92 -19.38 -19.69
C LEU A 366 14.22 -19.84 -20.38
N GLY A 367 14.77 -20.99 -19.99
CA GLY A 367 15.93 -21.61 -20.63
C GLY A 367 15.68 -21.93 -22.11
N SER A 368 14.51 -22.46 -22.47
CA SER A 368 14.15 -22.71 -23.88
C SER A 368 14.04 -21.43 -24.71
N MET A 369 13.71 -20.30 -24.06
CA MET A 369 13.70 -18.95 -24.65
C MET A 369 15.07 -18.24 -24.57
N ASN A 370 16.13 -18.93 -24.15
CA ASN A 370 17.49 -18.39 -23.90
C ASN A 370 17.57 -17.29 -22.82
N TYR A 371 16.61 -17.22 -21.91
CA TYR A 371 16.67 -16.35 -20.72
C TYR A 371 17.29 -17.12 -19.54
N ASN A 372 18.35 -16.54 -18.97
CA ASN A 372 19.13 -17.12 -17.87
C ASN A 372 19.15 -16.18 -16.65
N GLU A 373 19.78 -16.64 -15.56
CA GLU A 373 19.94 -15.90 -14.29
C GLU A 373 20.59 -14.51 -14.42
N THR A 374 21.30 -14.21 -15.52
CA THR A 374 21.88 -12.87 -15.75
C THR A 374 20.93 -11.89 -16.44
N SER A 375 19.73 -12.34 -16.82
CA SER A 375 18.76 -11.55 -17.59
C SER A 375 17.68 -10.93 -16.69
N PRO A 376 17.41 -9.60 -16.77
CA PRO A 376 16.39 -8.96 -15.94
C PRO A 376 14.99 -9.58 -16.04
N ILE A 377 14.64 -10.15 -17.20
CA ILE A 377 13.35 -10.82 -17.42
C ILE A 377 13.23 -12.15 -16.65
N TYR A 378 14.34 -12.86 -16.42
CA TYR A 378 14.35 -14.09 -15.63
C TYR A 378 13.95 -13.77 -14.19
N HIS A 379 14.64 -12.80 -13.55
CA HIS A 379 14.27 -12.32 -12.22
C HIS A 379 12.84 -11.79 -12.20
N LYS A 380 12.44 -10.94 -13.16
CA LYS A 380 11.08 -10.40 -13.22
C LYS A 380 9.99 -11.48 -13.24
N VAL A 381 10.17 -12.54 -14.01
CA VAL A 381 9.21 -13.67 -14.07
C VAL A 381 9.17 -14.44 -12.75
N ILE A 382 10.34 -14.79 -12.19
CA ILE A 382 10.43 -15.58 -10.95
C ILE A 382 9.92 -14.77 -9.75
N ASP A 383 10.29 -13.50 -9.62
CA ASP A 383 9.80 -12.62 -8.56
C ASP A 383 8.30 -12.39 -8.67
N THR A 384 7.74 -12.29 -9.88
CA THR A 384 6.28 -12.18 -10.04
C THR A 384 5.57 -13.45 -9.55
N LEU A 385 6.07 -14.64 -9.90
CA LEU A 385 5.50 -15.92 -9.43
C LEU A 385 5.62 -16.09 -7.90
N ASN A 386 6.73 -15.62 -7.31
CA ASN A 386 6.99 -15.65 -5.86
C ASN A 386 6.17 -14.61 -5.07
N ASN A 387 5.74 -13.51 -5.70
CA ASN A 387 4.86 -12.51 -5.08
C ASN A 387 3.36 -12.82 -5.27
N VAL A 388 3.01 -13.60 -6.29
CA VAL A 388 1.61 -14.02 -6.58
C VAL A 388 1.15 -15.17 -5.67
N THR A 389 2.07 -15.89 -5.03
CA THR A 389 1.76 -17.00 -4.11
C THR A 389 1.09 -16.51 -2.82
N THR A 390 -0.22 -16.27 -2.89
CA THR A 390 -1.05 -15.78 -1.79
C THR A 390 -2.38 -16.52 -1.68
N ALA A 391 -2.80 -16.80 -0.45
CA ALA A 391 -4.07 -17.41 -0.03
C ALA A 391 -4.39 -18.82 -0.58
N THR A 392 -4.43 -19.04 -1.89
CA THR A 392 -4.70 -20.35 -2.51
C THR A 392 -3.41 -21.02 -2.96
N SER A 393 -2.71 -21.64 -2.01
CA SER A 393 -2.05 -22.90 -2.37
C SER A 393 -3.12 -23.90 -2.78
N ASN A 394 -2.94 -24.66 -3.85
CA ASN A 394 -3.59 -25.97 -3.98
C ASN A 394 -3.07 -26.84 -2.83
N SER A 395 -3.72 -26.77 -1.67
CA SER A 395 -3.24 -27.38 -0.43
C SER A 395 -3.47 -28.88 -0.50
N ARG A 396 -2.48 -29.60 -1.05
CA ARG A 396 -2.41 -31.06 -1.21
C ARG A 396 -3.42 -31.78 -0.34
N VAL A 397 -4.50 -32.26 -0.96
CA VAL A 397 -5.60 -32.93 -0.24
C VAL A 397 -5.27 -34.42 -0.15
N ASP A 398 -4.91 -34.90 1.03
CA ASP A 398 -4.89 -36.33 1.38
C ASP A 398 -6.17 -36.65 2.18
N LEU A 399 -7.15 -37.24 1.49
CA LEU A 399 -8.48 -37.51 2.03
C LEU A 399 -8.65 -39.01 2.32
N GLN A 400 -8.57 -39.38 3.58
CA GLN A 400 -8.73 -40.76 4.03
C GLN A 400 -10.15 -40.95 4.58
N MET A 401 -11.06 -41.52 3.78
CA MET A 401 -12.44 -41.81 4.18
C MET A 401 -12.46 -43.02 5.12
N GLY A 402 -12.99 -42.85 6.33
CA GLY A 402 -13.01 -43.88 7.38
C GLY A 402 -14.28 -44.73 7.35
N GLU A 403 -15.42 -44.07 7.57
CA GLU A 403 -16.72 -44.71 7.78
C GLU A 403 -17.87 -43.79 7.37
N ILE A 404 -19.01 -44.39 7.01
CA ILE A 404 -20.28 -43.68 6.80
C ILE A 404 -21.40 -44.23 7.68
N ASP A 405 -22.13 -43.31 8.34
CA ASP A 405 -23.47 -43.58 8.86
C ASP A 405 -24.50 -43.06 7.82
N LEU A 406 -25.53 -43.84 7.49
CA LEU A 406 -26.62 -43.36 6.62
C LEU A 406 -28.00 -43.80 7.10
N LYS A 407 -29.01 -42.95 6.91
CA LYS A 407 -30.40 -43.22 7.32
C LYS A 407 -31.43 -42.47 6.48
N GLY A 408 -32.48 -43.15 6.05
CA GLY A 408 -33.55 -42.59 5.20
C GLY A 408 -33.06 -42.14 3.82
N PHE A 409 -31.91 -42.64 3.37
CA PHE A 409 -31.16 -42.22 2.20
C PHE A 409 -31.33 -43.23 1.05
N ALA A 410 -31.85 -42.78 -0.08
CA ALA A 410 -32.20 -43.61 -1.23
C ALA A 410 -33.04 -44.85 -0.84
N SER A 411 -32.51 -46.06 -1.01
CA SER A 411 -33.22 -47.30 -0.64
C SER A 411 -33.12 -47.64 0.86
N PHE A 412 -32.07 -47.18 1.55
CA PHE A 412 -31.83 -47.44 2.97
C PHE A 412 -32.79 -46.62 3.86
N LYS A 413 -33.80 -47.29 4.40
CA LYS A 413 -34.82 -46.69 5.28
C LYS A 413 -34.28 -46.43 6.69
N ASP A 414 -33.73 -47.46 7.34
CA ASP A 414 -33.20 -47.38 8.70
C ASP A 414 -31.72 -47.01 8.72
N LYS A 415 -31.05 -47.13 9.88
CA LYS A 415 -29.61 -46.82 9.96
C LYS A 415 -28.82 -47.99 9.35
N ALA A 416 -27.93 -47.68 8.42
CA ALA A 416 -26.82 -48.53 8.04
C ALA A 416 -25.50 -47.84 8.41
N GLU A 417 -24.48 -48.65 8.69
CA GLU A 417 -23.12 -48.27 9.02
C GLU A 417 -22.20 -49.03 8.07
N TYR A 418 -21.17 -48.39 7.52
CA TYR A 418 -20.33 -49.02 6.50
C TYR A 418 -18.87 -48.52 6.54
N PRO A 419 -17.88 -49.42 6.71
CA PRO A 419 -16.47 -49.07 6.72
C PRO A 419 -15.90 -48.85 5.31
N LEU A 420 -15.03 -47.85 5.15
CA LEU A 420 -14.43 -47.45 3.88
C LEU A 420 -12.89 -47.51 3.88
N ASP A 421 -12.24 -47.71 5.03
CA ASP A 421 -10.78 -47.65 5.16
C ASP A 421 -10.13 -49.04 5.29
N SER A 422 -8.97 -49.23 4.65
CA SER A 422 -8.09 -50.40 4.81
C SER A 422 -8.72 -51.77 4.48
N ARG A 423 -9.68 -51.84 3.53
CA ARG A 423 -10.42 -53.07 3.17
C ARG A 423 -9.92 -53.81 1.93
N GLY A 424 -8.92 -53.29 1.23
CA GLY A 424 -8.40 -53.90 0.00
C GLY A 424 -9.41 -53.83 -1.15
N LEU A 425 -9.47 -54.89 -1.98
CA LEU A 425 -10.42 -54.96 -3.09
C LEU A 425 -11.75 -55.58 -2.61
N VAL A 426 -12.79 -54.76 -2.48
CA VAL A 426 -14.12 -55.13 -1.97
C VAL A 426 -15.13 -55.26 -3.11
N LEU A 427 -15.89 -56.35 -3.13
CA LEU A 427 -16.93 -56.61 -4.13
C LEU A 427 -18.33 -56.40 -3.55
N LEU A 428 -19.03 -55.36 -4.02
CA LEU A 428 -20.39 -55.04 -3.57
C LEU A 428 -21.44 -55.74 -4.44
N LYS A 429 -22.05 -56.79 -3.88
CA LYS A 429 -23.12 -57.61 -4.50
C LYS A 429 -24.52 -57.20 -4.03
N GLY A 430 -25.52 -57.83 -4.63
CA GLY A 430 -26.94 -57.64 -4.29
C GLY A 430 -27.57 -58.95 -3.84
N GLY A 431 -28.41 -58.91 -2.81
CA GLY A 431 -29.17 -60.05 -2.33
C GLY A 431 -30.26 -60.46 -3.33
N GLY A 432 -30.00 -61.54 -4.08
CA GLY A 432 -30.92 -62.10 -5.08
C GLY A 432 -31.02 -61.29 -6.38
N ALA A 433 -31.79 -61.82 -7.34
CA ALA A 433 -31.88 -61.34 -8.73
C ALA A 433 -32.67 -60.01 -8.91
N SER A 434 -32.56 -59.06 -7.98
CA SER A 434 -33.25 -57.77 -8.02
C SER A 434 -32.30 -56.63 -8.35
N ASN A 435 -32.48 -56.02 -9.52
CA ASN A 435 -31.89 -54.71 -9.79
C ASN A 435 -32.48 -53.65 -8.84
N GLY A 436 -31.67 -52.66 -8.46
CA GLY A 436 -32.09 -51.56 -7.59
C GLY A 436 -32.24 -51.91 -6.10
N VAL A 437 -31.44 -52.85 -5.57
CA VAL A 437 -31.36 -53.15 -4.11
C VAL A 437 -30.60 -52.11 -3.29
N GLY A 438 -29.77 -51.26 -3.91
CA GLY A 438 -29.10 -50.13 -3.22
C GLY A 438 -27.58 -50.03 -3.37
N LYS A 439 -26.91 -50.95 -4.08
CA LYS A 439 -25.43 -51.01 -4.26
C LYS A 439 -24.79 -49.64 -4.54
N THR A 440 -25.14 -49.01 -5.66
CA THR A 440 -24.67 -47.67 -6.04
C THR A 440 -25.02 -46.61 -5.00
N SER A 441 -26.19 -46.70 -4.35
CA SER A 441 -26.57 -45.74 -3.30
C SER A 441 -25.66 -45.83 -2.08
N LEU A 442 -25.27 -47.03 -1.64
CA LEU A 442 -24.34 -47.21 -0.53
C LEU A 442 -22.96 -46.61 -0.86
N ALA A 443 -22.38 -47.04 -1.99
CA ALA A 443 -21.05 -46.63 -2.40
C ALA A 443 -20.92 -45.12 -2.68
N TRP A 444 -21.97 -44.48 -3.21
CA TRP A 444 -21.99 -43.05 -3.52
C TRP A 444 -22.48 -42.16 -2.37
N ALA A 445 -22.83 -42.75 -1.20
CA ALA A 445 -23.25 -41.98 -0.03
C ALA A 445 -22.14 -41.05 0.50
N ALA A 446 -20.88 -41.47 0.44
CA ALA A 446 -19.73 -40.63 0.79
C ALA A 446 -19.58 -39.42 -0.15
N MET A 447 -19.76 -39.62 -1.46
CA MET A 447 -19.79 -38.51 -2.43
C MET A 447 -20.92 -37.53 -2.14
N TRP A 448 -22.11 -38.03 -1.76
CA TRP A 448 -23.23 -37.17 -1.38
C TRP A 448 -22.96 -36.42 -0.08
N ALA A 449 -22.32 -37.05 0.91
CA ALA A 449 -21.92 -36.37 2.14
C ALA A 449 -21.00 -35.18 1.83
N LEU A 450 -19.95 -35.37 1.03
CA LEU A 450 -18.99 -34.34 0.64
C LEU A 450 -19.58 -33.25 -0.26
N THR A 451 -20.33 -33.62 -1.31
CA THR A 451 -20.71 -32.70 -2.42
C THR A 451 -22.19 -32.32 -2.46
N GLY A 452 -23.07 -33.15 -1.88
CA GLY A 452 -24.52 -33.05 -2.04
C GLY A 452 -25.07 -33.59 -3.37
N MET A 453 -24.21 -34.17 -4.22
CA MET A 453 -24.53 -34.74 -5.53
C MET A 453 -24.28 -36.25 -5.57
N ILE A 454 -24.85 -36.95 -6.56
CA ILE A 454 -24.74 -38.42 -6.76
C ILE A 454 -24.53 -38.79 -8.24
N ASP A 455 -24.99 -37.97 -9.20
CA ASP A 455 -24.85 -38.21 -10.64
C ASP A 455 -24.70 -36.85 -11.37
N SER A 456 -23.75 -36.73 -12.29
CA SER A 456 -23.54 -35.49 -13.07
C SER A 456 -24.71 -35.16 -14.00
N ARG A 457 -25.55 -36.14 -14.34
CA ARG A 457 -26.74 -35.96 -15.18
C ARG A 457 -27.90 -35.33 -14.42
N ALA A 458 -27.81 -35.26 -13.09
CA ALA A 458 -28.86 -34.78 -12.19
C ALA A 458 -28.75 -33.28 -11.82
N ILE A 459 -28.11 -32.46 -12.66
CA ILE A 459 -27.86 -31.02 -12.44
C ILE A 459 -29.15 -30.20 -12.29
N ASN A 460 -30.28 -30.65 -12.85
CA ASN A 460 -31.59 -30.02 -12.67
C ASN A 460 -32.36 -30.59 -11.46
N ASP A 461 -33.09 -29.72 -10.74
CA ASP A 461 -33.76 -29.96 -9.44
C ASP A 461 -34.72 -31.17 -9.33
N ALA A 462 -35.01 -31.87 -10.43
CA ALA A 462 -35.90 -33.04 -10.46
C ALA A 462 -35.41 -34.22 -9.58
N SER A 463 -34.12 -34.30 -9.27
CA SER A 463 -33.52 -35.35 -8.43
C SER A 463 -33.75 -35.17 -6.92
N VAL A 464 -34.25 -34.01 -6.48
CA VAL A 464 -34.36 -33.67 -5.05
C VAL A 464 -35.22 -34.65 -4.24
N ALA A 465 -36.21 -35.28 -4.88
CA ALA A 465 -37.15 -36.19 -4.23
C ALA A 465 -36.67 -37.65 -4.13
N SER A 466 -35.73 -38.11 -4.96
CA SER A 466 -35.29 -39.53 -4.99
C SER A 466 -34.22 -39.86 -3.95
N ILE A 467 -33.51 -38.86 -3.44
CA ILE A 467 -32.47 -39.02 -2.39
C ILE A 467 -33.09 -39.34 -1.03
N ILE A 468 -34.33 -38.94 -0.78
CA ILE A 468 -35.07 -39.27 0.45
C ILE A 468 -35.86 -40.55 0.20
N ASN A 469 -35.60 -41.58 1.01
CA ASN A 469 -36.37 -42.83 0.97
C ASN A 469 -37.87 -42.53 1.06
N SER A 470 -38.69 -43.17 0.22
CA SER A 470 -40.11 -42.81 0.06
C SER A 470 -40.94 -42.93 1.33
N ARG A 471 -40.47 -43.72 2.31
CA ARG A 471 -41.09 -43.94 3.63
C ARG A 471 -40.48 -43.10 4.75
N SER A 472 -39.46 -42.29 4.44
CA SER A 472 -38.73 -41.44 5.39
C SER A 472 -39.11 -39.96 5.26
N LYS A 473 -38.93 -39.20 6.35
CA LYS A 473 -39.18 -37.73 6.38
C LYS A 473 -37.94 -36.92 5.94
N ASN A 474 -36.77 -37.51 6.10
CA ASN A 474 -35.47 -36.95 5.76
C ASN A 474 -34.47 -38.06 5.41
N ALA A 475 -33.52 -37.73 4.54
CA ALA A 475 -32.28 -38.49 4.38
C ALA A 475 -31.18 -37.85 5.23
N THR A 476 -30.28 -38.65 5.80
CA THR A 476 -29.07 -38.16 6.47
C THR A 476 -27.91 -39.10 6.16
N VAL A 477 -26.75 -38.52 5.87
CA VAL A 477 -25.46 -39.23 5.77
C VAL A 477 -24.44 -38.47 6.61
N SER A 478 -23.67 -39.19 7.40
CA SER A 478 -22.49 -38.74 8.12
C SER A 478 -21.28 -39.47 7.55
N LEU A 479 -20.24 -38.74 7.17
CA LEU A 479 -18.93 -39.28 6.78
C LEU A 479 -17.93 -38.85 7.85
N LYS A 480 -17.06 -39.77 8.27
CA LYS A 480 -15.91 -39.48 9.15
C LYS A 480 -14.62 -40.00 8.50
N GLY A 481 -13.49 -39.37 8.80
CA GLY A 481 -12.19 -39.74 8.21
C GLY A 481 -11.07 -38.80 8.61
N LEU A 482 -9.93 -38.90 7.93
CA LEU A 482 -8.82 -37.94 8.05
C LEU A 482 -8.71 -37.07 6.80
N VAL A 483 -8.39 -35.78 6.98
CA VAL A 483 -8.07 -34.85 5.89
C VAL A 483 -6.75 -34.16 6.24
N ASN A 484 -5.72 -34.38 5.44
CA ASN A 484 -4.35 -33.92 5.71
C ASN A 484 -3.88 -34.33 7.13
N GLY A 485 -4.23 -35.55 7.54
CA GLY A 485 -3.92 -36.12 8.86
C GLY A 485 -4.86 -35.71 10.01
N LYS A 486 -5.84 -34.82 9.78
CA LYS A 486 -6.74 -34.23 10.79
C LYS A 486 -8.11 -34.90 10.79
N LEU A 487 -8.71 -35.11 11.96
CA LEU A 487 -9.99 -35.82 12.06
C LEU A 487 -11.14 -34.93 11.55
N PHE A 488 -11.83 -35.34 10.49
CA PHE A 488 -12.99 -34.62 9.97
C PHE A 488 -14.30 -35.38 10.14
N SER A 489 -15.40 -34.64 10.22
CA SER A 489 -16.75 -35.18 10.01
C SER A 489 -17.62 -34.23 9.19
N VAL A 490 -18.30 -34.78 8.17
CA VAL A 490 -19.32 -34.09 7.38
C VAL A 490 -20.66 -34.75 7.63
N VAL A 491 -21.64 -33.98 8.15
CA VAL A 491 -23.01 -34.47 8.34
C VAL A 491 -23.96 -33.69 7.44
N ARG A 492 -24.52 -34.37 6.43
CA ARG A 492 -25.49 -33.80 5.50
C ARG A 492 -26.86 -34.42 5.74
N SER A 493 -27.89 -33.59 5.88
CA SER A 493 -29.28 -34.04 6.05
C SER A 493 -30.20 -33.26 5.11
N LYS A 494 -31.18 -33.94 4.50
CA LYS A 494 -32.10 -33.35 3.54
C LYS A 494 -33.54 -33.74 3.85
N THR A 495 -34.38 -32.74 4.03
CA THR A 495 -35.85 -32.84 4.10
C THR A 495 -36.46 -32.40 2.77
N ARG A 496 -37.77 -32.60 2.58
CA ARG A 496 -38.48 -32.13 1.37
C ARG A 496 -38.46 -30.60 1.15
N THR A 497 -38.04 -29.79 2.13
CA THR A 497 -38.05 -28.31 2.04
C THR A 497 -36.77 -27.62 2.52
N LYS A 498 -35.85 -28.34 3.16
CA LYS A 498 -34.60 -27.79 3.73
C LYS A 498 -33.46 -28.81 3.67
N THR A 499 -32.27 -28.34 3.28
CA THR A 499 -30.99 -29.03 3.47
C THR A 499 -30.29 -28.48 4.71
N SER A 500 -29.65 -29.36 5.47
CA SER A 500 -28.73 -29.04 6.56
C SER A 500 -27.37 -29.69 6.25
N LEU A 501 -26.30 -28.96 6.58
CA LEU A 501 -24.93 -29.39 6.40
C LEU A 501 -24.15 -28.93 7.63
N LYS A 502 -23.30 -29.81 8.17
CA LYS A 502 -22.33 -29.52 9.22
C LYS A 502 -20.97 -30.05 8.80
N PHE A 503 -19.91 -29.36 9.23
CA PHE A 503 -18.53 -29.77 8.99
C PHE A 503 -17.65 -29.44 10.20
N THR A 504 -16.89 -30.43 10.67
CA THR A 504 -15.92 -30.28 11.77
C THR A 504 -14.57 -30.83 11.36
N VAL A 505 -13.47 -30.22 11.83
CA VAL A 505 -12.10 -30.73 11.69
C VAL A 505 -11.35 -30.51 13.01
N ASP A 506 -10.74 -31.55 13.57
CA ASP A 506 -10.14 -31.57 14.92
C ASP A 506 -11.09 -30.96 15.99
N ASP A 507 -12.32 -31.48 16.04
CA ASP A 507 -13.47 -31.02 16.86
C ASP A 507 -13.90 -29.54 16.74
N LYS A 508 -13.17 -28.74 15.95
CA LYS A 508 -13.54 -27.36 15.63
C LYS A 508 -14.66 -27.33 14.60
N ASP A 509 -15.72 -26.58 14.87
CA ASP A 509 -16.84 -26.36 13.95
C ASP A 509 -16.45 -25.38 12.82
N PHE A 510 -16.41 -25.90 11.59
CA PHE A 510 -16.21 -25.16 10.35
C PHE A 510 -17.52 -24.90 9.60
N THR A 511 -18.68 -25.20 10.20
CA THR A 511 -19.98 -24.95 9.59
C THR A 511 -20.22 -23.44 9.47
N MET A 512 -20.54 -23.00 8.24
CA MET A 512 -20.74 -21.59 7.90
C MET A 512 -22.22 -21.19 7.93
N GLN A 513 -22.48 -19.89 7.75
CA GLN A 513 -23.84 -19.37 7.84
C GLN A 513 -24.79 -19.85 6.73
N THR A 514 -24.32 -20.31 5.58
CA THR A 514 -25.16 -21.08 4.64
C THR A 514 -24.56 -22.44 4.30
N ALA A 515 -25.41 -23.35 3.82
CA ALA A 515 -24.97 -24.63 3.29
C ALA A 515 -24.13 -24.47 2.00
N LYS A 516 -24.28 -23.35 1.26
CA LYS A 516 -23.43 -23.03 0.11
C LYS A 516 -22.01 -22.68 0.56
N ASP A 517 -21.89 -21.81 1.56
CA ASP A 517 -20.58 -21.39 2.08
C ASP A 517 -19.86 -22.57 2.75
N THR A 518 -20.60 -23.39 3.50
CA THR A 518 -20.07 -24.64 4.09
C THR A 518 -19.65 -25.64 3.02
N GLN A 519 -20.37 -25.72 1.89
CA GLN A 519 -19.97 -26.53 0.75
C GLN A 519 -18.68 -26.02 0.10
N GLY A 520 -18.45 -24.70 0.08
CA GLY A 520 -17.17 -24.12 -0.35
C GLY A 520 -16.00 -24.66 0.49
N VAL A 521 -16.11 -24.53 1.81
CA VAL A 521 -15.07 -25.00 2.76
C VAL A 521 -14.81 -26.51 2.67
N ILE A 522 -15.85 -27.33 2.45
CA ILE A 522 -15.66 -28.78 2.22
C ILE A 522 -14.98 -29.04 0.86
N SER A 523 -15.35 -28.32 -0.20
CA SER A 523 -14.73 -28.48 -1.53
C SER A 523 -13.27 -28.01 -1.58
N GLU A 524 -12.90 -27.06 -0.72
CA GLU A 524 -11.53 -26.56 -0.54
C GLU A 524 -10.68 -27.57 0.23
N LEU A 525 -11.14 -28.04 1.40
CA LEU A 525 -10.35 -28.91 2.28
C LEU A 525 -10.40 -30.40 1.90
N CYS A 526 -11.55 -30.89 1.43
CA CYS A 526 -11.78 -32.31 1.07
C CYS A 526 -11.88 -32.54 -0.44
N GLY A 527 -11.50 -31.56 -1.27
CA GLY A 527 -11.54 -31.65 -2.73
C GLY A 527 -12.92 -31.41 -3.33
N SER A 528 -12.93 -30.86 -4.55
CA SER A 528 -14.15 -30.47 -5.25
C SER A 528 -14.93 -31.67 -5.80
N TYR A 529 -16.21 -31.48 -6.14
CA TYR A 529 -17.00 -32.48 -6.88
C TYR A 529 -16.28 -32.96 -8.16
N ASP A 530 -15.66 -32.03 -8.88
CA ASP A 530 -14.96 -32.25 -10.15
C ASP A 530 -13.71 -33.14 -9.96
N THR A 531 -13.02 -32.98 -8.83
CA THR A 531 -11.90 -33.80 -8.39
C THR A 531 -12.38 -35.18 -7.96
N LEU A 532 -13.39 -35.24 -7.08
CA LEU A 532 -13.93 -36.48 -6.51
C LEU A 532 -14.56 -37.38 -7.59
N SER A 533 -15.21 -36.83 -8.61
CA SER A 533 -15.83 -37.61 -9.70
C SER A 533 -14.83 -38.21 -10.70
N ARG A 534 -13.56 -37.78 -10.69
CA ARG A 534 -12.50 -38.32 -11.56
C ARG A 534 -11.46 -39.14 -10.80
N CYS A 535 -11.16 -38.78 -9.54
CA CYS A 535 -10.13 -39.45 -8.75
C CYS A 535 -10.67 -40.50 -7.76
N VAL A 536 -11.98 -40.48 -7.42
CA VAL A 536 -12.58 -41.34 -6.38
C VAL A 536 -13.81 -42.09 -6.86
N PHE A 537 -14.82 -41.42 -7.42
CA PHE A 537 -16.13 -42.02 -7.72
C PHE A 537 -16.35 -42.13 -9.23
N MET A 538 -16.00 -43.28 -9.81
CA MET A 538 -16.13 -43.57 -11.25
C MET A 538 -17.41 -44.39 -11.49
N ASN A 539 -18.36 -43.89 -12.29
CA ASN A 539 -19.61 -44.63 -12.59
C ASN A 539 -19.57 -45.40 -13.92
N GLN A 540 -20.59 -46.21 -14.16
CA GLN A 540 -20.75 -47.05 -15.36
C GLN A 540 -20.52 -46.28 -16.67
N PHE A 541 -21.13 -45.09 -16.78
CA PHE A 541 -21.06 -44.18 -17.93
C PHE A 541 -19.81 -43.28 -17.93
N MET A 542 -19.03 -43.33 -16.85
CA MET A 542 -17.91 -42.47 -16.51
C MET A 542 -18.30 -40.98 -16.69
N SER A 543 -19.00 -40.42 -15.70
CA SER A 543 -19.41 -39.00 -15.69
C SER A 543 -18.22 -38.05 -15.87
N GLY A 544 -18.02 -37.56 -17.10
CA GLY A 544 -16.83 -36.81 -17.50
C GLY A 544 -15.74 -37.69 -18.14
N ASP A 545 -16.13 -38.77 -18.82
CA ASP A 545 -15.26 -39.65 -19.60
C ASP A 545 -14.31 -38.82 -20.47
N MET A 546 -13.03 -38.88 -20.14
CA MET A 546 -12.02 -38.02 -20.77
C MET A 546 -11.76 -38.44 -22.23
N LEU A 547 -12.21 -39.64 -22.62
CA LEU A 547 -12.03 -40.17 -23.98
C LEU A 547 -13.06 -39.62 -24.98
N SER A 548 -14.32 -39.40 -24.57
CA SER A 548 -15.39 -38.81 -25.40
C SER A 548 -15.90 -37.43 -24.95
N GLY A 549 -15.49 -36.97 -23.77
CA GLY A 549 -15.80 -35.63 -23.26
C GLY A 549 -15.20 -34.51 -24.12
N SER A 550 -15.77 -33.31 -24.05
CA SER A 550 -15.35 -32.21 -24.92
C SER A 550 -13.92 -31.75 -24.60
N ASP A 551 -13.24 -31.21 -25.61
CA ASP A 551 -11.89 -30.67 -25.44
C ASP A 551 -11.87 -29.55 -24.39
N SER A 552 -12.94 -28.76 -24.29
CA SER A 552 -13.11 -27.74 -23.25
C SER A 552 -13.18 -28.34 -21.85
N ASP A 553 -13.86 -29.47 -21.65
CA ASP A 553 -13.98 -30.12 -20.33
C ASP A 553 -12.65 -30.76 -19.90
N LEU A 554 -11.93 -31.38 -20.85
CA LEU A 554 -10.63 -32.01 -20.61
C LEU A 554 -9.54 -30.94 -20.38
N LEU A 555 -9.47 -29.91 -21.22
CA LEU A 555 -8.56 -28.79 -21.04
C LEU A 555 -8.81 -28.05 -19.71
N ALA A 556 -10.06 -27.89 -19.29
CA ALA A 556 -10.39 -27.31 -17.98
C ALA A 556 -9.98 -28.22 -16.80
N ALA A 557 -10.12 -29.55 -16.93
CA ALA A 557 -9.69 -30.50 -15.90
C ALA A 557 -8.16 -30.58 -15.76
N LEU A 558 -7.41 -30.34 -16.84
CA LEU A 558 -5.95 -30.31 -16.84
C LEU A 558 -5.40 -28.94 -16.42
N SER A 559 -6.04 -27.84 -16.84
CA SER A 559 -5.66 -26.47 -16.44
C SER A 559 -5.72 -26.25 -14.92
N LYS A 560 -6.65 -26.93 -14.22
CA LYS A 560 -6.71 -26.96 -12.75
C LYS A 560 -5.57 -27.77 -12.13
N LEU A 561 -5.17 -28.87 -12.77
CA LEU A 561 -4.14 -29.75 -12.26
C LEU A 561 -2.73 -29.14 -12.40
N ALA A 562 -2.53 -28.34 -13.45
CA ALA A 562 -1.29 -27.65 -13.77
C ALA A 562 -1.23 -26.19 -13.27
N ASP A 563 -2.12 -25.83 -12.32
CA ASP A 563 -2.29 -24.50 -11.73
C ASP A 563 -2.12 -23.32 -12.71
N ILE A 564 -2.88 -23.38 -13.82
CA ILE A 564 -2.86 -22.33 -14.85
C ILE A 564 -3.42 -21.00 -14.29
N GLU A 565 -4.22 -21.04 -13.22
CA GLU A 565 -4.72 -19.84 -12.56
C GLU A 565 -3.58 -18.99 -11.96
N LYS A 566 -2.57 -19.61 -11.32
CA LYS A 566 -1.36 -18.91 -10.84
C LYS A 566 -0.68 -18.07 -11.92
N PHE A 567 -0.55 -18.59 -13.14
CA PHE A 567 0.04 -17.85 -14.26
C PHE A 567 -0.88 -16.73 -14.79
N GLN A 568 -2.20 -16.89 -14.70
CA GLN A 568 -3.16 -15.83 -15.01
C GLN A 568 -3.12 -14.70 -13.96
N GLN A 569 -3.00 -15.05 -12.68
CA GLN A 569 -2.81 -14.09 -11.59
C GLN A 569 -1.46 -13.35 -11.73
N ALA A 570 -0.37 -14.04 -12.11
CA ALA A 570 0.91 -13.41 -12.40
C ALA A 570 0.88 -12.45 -13.60
N ARG A 571 0.20 -12.86 -14.68
CA ARG A 571 -0.05 -11.96 -15.82
C ARG A 571 -0.81 -10.70 -15.40
N LYS A 572 -1.80 -10.84 -14.52
CA LYS A 572 -2.58 -9.72 -13.98
C LYS A 572 -1.72 -8.79 -13.13
N ALA A 573 -0.92 -9.32 -12.20
CA ALA A 573 -0.01 -8.54 -11.36
C ALA A 573 0.97 -7.70 -12.20
N ALA A 574 1.66 -8.34 -13.16
CA ALA A 574 2.55 -7.63 -14.09
C ALA A 574 1.80 -6.59 -14.95
N SER A 575 0.54 -6.85 -15.32
CA SER A 575 -0.31 -5.88 -16.05
C SER A 575 -0.74 -4.68 -15.19
N GLU A 576 -0.86 -4.84 -13.87
CA GLU A 576 -1.17 -3.75 -12.93
C GLU A 576 0.08 -2.92 -12.64
N GLU A 577 1.25 -3.56 -12.52
CA GLU A 577 2.57 -2.93 -12.38
C GLU A 577 2.96 -2.12 -13.63
N SER A 578 2.84 -2.69 -14.83
CA SER A 578 3.10 -1.99 -16.11
C SER A 578 2.28 -0.70 -16.23
N ARG A 579 1.01 -0.70 -15.79
CA ARG A 579 0.16 0.50 -15.76
C ARG A 579 0.62 1.54 -14.73
N ALA A 580 1.21 1.11 -13.62
CA ALA A 580 1.77 2.02 -12.62
C ALA A 580 3.02 2.73 -13.18
N LEU A 581 3.98 1.96 -13.70
CA LEU A 581 5.20 2.47 -14.35
C LEU A 581 4.86 3.39 -15.54
N GLN A 582 3.93 2.99 -16.40
CA GLN A 582 3.46 3.80 -17.53
C GLN A 582 2.89 5.15 -17.06
N LYS A 583 2.08 5.16 -15.99
CA LYS A 583 1.50 6.38 -15.42
C LYS A 583 2.56 7.29 -14.79
N GLU A 584 3.54 6.71 -14.09
CA GLU A 584 4.65 7.44 -13.48
C GLU A 584 5.54 8.08 -14.55
N ARG A 585 5.94 7.31 -15.57
CA ARG A 585 6.66 7.84 -16.75
C ARG A 585 5.89 8.99 -17.41
N LEU A 586 4.59 8.81 -17.70
CA LEU A 586 3.78 9.86 -18.32
C LEU A 586 3.67 11.13 -17.45
N THR A 587 3.70 10.97 -16.12
CA THR A 587 3.71 12.10 -15.17
C THR A 587 5.04 12.85 -15.23
N LEU A 588 6.17 12.12 -15.27
CA LEU A 588 7.51 12.69 -15.41
C LEU A 588 7.74 13.31 -16.80
N GLU A 589 7.27 12.68 -17.87
CA GLU A 589 7.28 13.24 -19.24
C GLU A 589 6.47 14.54 -19.30
N GLY A 590 5.32 14.61 -18.60
CA GLY A 590 4.55 15.84 -18.41
C GLY A 590 5.35 16.93 -17.67
N GLY A 591 6.00 16.58 -16.56
CA GLY A 591 6.85 17.51 -15.79
C GLY A 591 8.07 18.00 -16.56
N LEU A 592 8.74 17.12 -17.31
CA LEU A 592 9.88 17.43 -18.16
C LEU A 592 9.51 18.43 -19.26
N ASN A 593 8.30 18.30 -19.84
CA ASN A 593 7.75 19.24 -20.82
C ASN A 593 7.43 20.63 -20.22
N VAL A 594 7.27 20.75 -18.91
CA VAL A 594 7.20 22.04 -18.21
C VAL A 594 8.60 22.55 -17.91
N ARG A 595 9.47 21.74 -17.30
CA ARG A 595 10.82 22.15 -16.91
C ARG A 595 11.73 22.54 -18.07
N SER A 596 11.63 21.87 -19.22
CA SER A 596 12.37 22.27 -20.43
C SER A 596 11.85 23.60 -21.04
N LYS A 597 10.61 24.01 -20.72
CA LYS A 597 10.09 25.35 -21.08
C LYS A 597 10.57 26.39 -20.08
N ASP A 598 10.58 26.07 -18.78
CA ASP A 598 11.19 26.93 -17.74
C ASP A 598 12.67 27.20 -18.07
N GLU A 599 13.40 26.17 -18.49
CA GLU A 599 14.81 26.22 -18.92
C GLU A 599 14.98 27.16 -20.12
N LEU A 600 14.20 26.97 -21.20
CA LEU A 600 14.21 27.87 -22.38
C LEU A 600 13.92 29.34 -22.01
N VAL A 601 12.95 29.58 -21.12
CA VAL A 601 12.62 30.94 -20.65
C VAL A 601 13.75 31.52 -19.79
N ALA A 602 14.41 30.70 -18.96
CA ALA A 602 15.56 31.13 -18.17
C ALA A 602 16.78 31.44 -19.08
N MET A 603 17.03 30.64 -20.12
CA MET A 603 18.08 30.89 -21.11
C MET A 603 17.84 32.19 -21.89
N ALA A 604 16.60 32.45 -22.33
CA ALA A 604 16.25 33.71 -22.98
C ALA A 604 16.48 34.92 -22.05
N ARG A 605 16.20 34.78 -20.75
CA ARG A 605 16.49 35.82 -19.75
C ARG A 605 17.99 35.99 -19.49
N VAL A 606 18.81 34.95 -19.62
CA VAL A 606 20.28 35.11 -19.61
C VAL A 606 20.71 35.97 -20.80
N GLU A 607 20.22 35.70 -22.01
CA GLU A 607 20.53 36.49 -23.21
C GLU A 607 20.09 37.96 -23.09
N GLU A 608 18.93 38.22 -22.44
CA GLU A 608 18.46 39.55 -22.09
C GLU A 608 19.39 40.27 -21.08
N MET A 609 19.78 39.58 -20.02
CA MET A 609 20.69 40.14 -19.00
C MET A 609 22.10 40.37 -19.54
N GLU A 610 22.62 39.55 -20.46
CA GLU A 610 23.91 39.79 -21.11
C GLU A 610 23.90 41.06 -21.97
N LYS A 611 22.79 41.34 -22.67
CA LYS A 611 22.60 42.59 -23.41
C LYS A 611 22.50 43.79 -22.46
N LEU A 612 21.81 43.67 -21.33
CA LEU A 612 21.72 44.72 -20.30
C LEU A 612 23.09 45.02 -19.66
N VAL A 613 23.90 44.00 -19.37
CA VAL A 613 25.27 44.18 -18.87
C VAL A 613 26.16 44.87 -19.91
N ALA A 614 26.06 44.47 -21.19
CA ALA A 614 26.81 45.10 -22.26
C ALA A 614 26.42 46.58 -22.46
N GLN A 615 25.12 46.89 -22.50
CA GLN A 615 24.62 48.26 -22.63
C GLN A 615 25.06 49.12 -21.43
N SER A 616 24.89 48.63 -20.20
CA SER A 616 25.25 49.38 -18.99
C SER A 616 26.74 49.74 -18.94
N ALA A 617 27.62 48.89 -19.50
CA ALA A 617 29.06 49.15 -19.58
C ALA A 617 29.43 50.16 -20.67
N VAL A 618 28.61 50.32 -21.72
CA VAL A 618 28.74 51.41 -22.71
C VAL A 618 28.28 52.73 -22.09
N ASP A 619 27.12 52.73 -21.42
CA ASP A 619 26.58 53.90 -20.71
C ASP A 619 27.58 54.45 -19.66
N GLU A 620 28.31 53.56 -18.95
CA GLU A 620 29.39 53.94 -18.00
C GLU A 620 30.58 54.66 -18.68
N ALA A 621 30.95 54.22 -19.88
CA ALA A 621 32.04 54.84 -20.65
C ALA A 621 31.65 56.20 -21.23
N ASP A 622 30.45 56.33 -21.82
CA ASP A 622 29.98 57.57 -22.43
C ASP A 622 29.71 58.68 -21.38
N LEU A 623 29.21 58.32 -20.19
CA LEU A 623 28.96 59.30 -19.12
C LEU A 623 30.25 59.90 -18.53
N SER A 624 31.33 59.13 -18.48
CA SER A 624 32.60 59.54 -17.86
C SER A 624 33.53 60.31 -18.82
N ALA A 625 33.41 60.10 -20.13
CA ALA A 625 34.29 60.69 -21.13
C ALA A 625 34.29 62.23 -21.21
N PRO A 626 33.17 62.93 -21.53
CA PRO A 626 33.22 64.36 -21.87
C PRO A 626 33.66 65.24 -20.69
N LYS A 627 33.16 64.92 -19.50
CA LYS A 627 33.42 65.65 -18.24
C LYS A 627 34.89 65.55 -17.81
N THR A 628 35.57 64.45 -18.15
CA THR A 628 36.98 64.24 -17.82
C THR A 628 37.89 64.94 -18.84
N ILE A 629 37.47 65.09 -20.10
CA ILE A 629 38.22 65.79 -21.16
C ILE A 629 38.36 67.29 -20.82
N GLU A 630 37.28 67.98 -20.47
CA GLU A 630 37.32 69.43 -20.18
C GLU A 630 38.22 69.76 -18.97
N ILE A 631 38.17 68.95 -17.91
CA ILE A 631 38.96 69.20 -16.69
C ILE A 631 40.44 68.86 -16.92
N ASN A 632 40.76 67.88 -17.78
CA ASN A 632 42.14 67.59 -18.18
C ASN A 632 42.76 68.74 -19.00
N ASP A 633 42.04 69.29 -19.98
CA ASP A 633 42.50 70.44 -20.79
C ASP A 633 42.70 71.70 -19.93
N ALA A 634 41.84 71.92 -18.93
CA ALA A 634 42.04 72.96 -17.92
C ALA A 634 43.27 72.71 -17.03
N LEU A 635 43.48 71.46 -16.58
CA LEU A 635 44.62 71.08 -15.75
C LEU A 635 45.96 71.20 -16.49
N GLU A 636 46.00 70.86 -17.78
CA GLU A 636 47.20 70.99 -18.62
C GLU A 636 47.59 72.47 -18.75
N LYS A 637 46.63 73.36 -19.04
CA LYS A 637 46.84 74.81 -19.11
C LYS A 637 47.30 75.41 -17.78
N ALA A 638 46.66 75.06 -16.67
CA ALA A 638 47.05 75.53 -15.34
C ALA A 638 48.44 75.00 -14.92
N THR A 639 48.80 73.78 -15.33
CA THR A 639 50.15 73.23 -15.07
C THR A 639 51.21 73.96 -15.90
N ALA A 640 50.93 74.23 -17.18
CA ALA A 640 51.84 74.96 -18.07
C ALA A 640 52.10 76.41 -17.60
N GLU A 641 51.06 77.15 -17.18
CA GLU A 641 51.24 78.50 -16.64
C GLU A 641 51.96 78.48 -15.28
N LEU A 642 51.72 77.47 -14.43
CA LEU A 642 52.46 77.28 -13.18
C LEU A 642 53.96 77.04 -13.39
N ASP A 643 54.34 76.30 -14.44
CA ASP A 643 55.74 76.06 -14.78
C ASP A 643 56.38 77.30 -15.43
N ARG A 644 55.68 77.95 -16.37
CA ARG A 644 56.09 79.23 -16.97
C ARG A 644 56.35 80.31 -15.91
N LEU A 645 55.48 80.45 -14.91
CA LEU A 645 55.64 81.45 -13.84
C LEU A 645 56.88 81.20 -12.95
N LYS A 646 57.41 79.97 -12.90
CA LYS A 646 58.70 79.69 -12.25
C LYS A 646 59.86 80.10 -13.16
N GLU A 647 59.79 79.75 -14.44
CA GLU A 647 60.81 80.08 -15.44
C GLU A 647 60.95 81.61 -15.62
N GLU A 648 59.83 82.36 -15.64
CA GLU A 648 59.85 83.83 -15.65
C GLU A 648 60.48 84.42 -14.38
N ARG A 649 60.29 83.80 -13.21
CA ARG A 649 60.92 84.24 -11.95
C ARG A 649 62.44 83.96 -11.94
N GLU A 650 62.87 82.82 -12.46
CA GLU A 650 64.29 82.44 -12.48
C GLU A 650 65.09 83.24 -13.50
N ASN A 651 64.46 83.62 -14.62
CA ASN A 651 65.05 84.41 -15.70
C ASN A 651 64.78 85.93 -15.62
N ASP A 652 64.13 86.43 -14.57
CA ASP A 652 63.84 87.86 -14.41
C ASP A 652 65.14 88.68 -14.38
N GLU A 653 65.29 89.58 -15.36
CA GLU A 653 66.52 90.37 -15.52
C GLU A 653 66.83 91.25 -14.31
N ALA A 654 65.82 91.77 -13.60
CA ALA A 654 66.04 92.61 -12.43
C ALA A 654 66.55 91.77 -11.25
N LEU A 655 66.00 90.57 -11.00
CA LEU A 655 66.50 89.62 -10.01
C LEU A 655 67.92 89.13 -10.33
N ILE A 656 68.23 88.87 -11.60
CA ILE A 656 69.58 88.48 -12.04
C ILE A 656 70.57 89.62 -11.79
N ARG A 657 70.24 90.86 -12.18
CA ARG A 657 71.08 92.04 -11.95
C ARG A 657 71.26 92.29 -10.45
N LEU A 658 70.19 92.27 -9.65
CA LEU A 658 70.27 92.44 -8.19
C LEU A 658 71.12 91.36 -7.51
N ARG A 659 71.08 90.10 -7.95
CA ARG A 659 71.99 89.06 -7.42
C ARG A 659 73.46 89.46 -7.62
N ALA A 660 73.83 89.90 -8.82
CA ALA A 660 75.19 90.36 -9.12
C ALA A 660 75.57 91.66 -8.38
N ASP A 661 74.65 92.62 -8.27
CA ASP A 661 74.86 93.87 -7.53
C ASP A 661 75.01 93.62 -6.02
N ILE A 662 74.25 92.69 -5.45
CA ILE A 662 74.39 92.22 -4.05
C ILE A 662 75.74 91.55 -3.84
N GLU A 663 76.11 90.57 -4.68
CA GLU A 663 77.38 89.84 -4.56
C GLU A 663 78.61 90.77 -4.71
N SER A 664 78.54 91.70 -5.65
CA SER A 664 79.55 92.75 -5.84
C SER A 664 79.65 93.68 -4.63
N THR A 665 78.52 94.22 -4.14
CA THR A 665 78.50 95.18 -3.02
C THR A 665 78.91 94.53 -1.69
N ASP A 666 78.54 93.26 -1.46
CA ASP A 666 78.98 92.48 -0.30
C ASP A 666 80.49 92.18 -0.36
N SER A 667 81.03 91.87 -1.54
CA SER A 667 82.48 91.74 -1.74
C SER A 667 83.23 93.05 -1.41
N GLU A 668 82.73 94.19 -1.88
CA GLU A 668 83.26 95.51 -1.52
C GLU A 668 83.13 95.82 -0.01
N PHE A 669 81.99 95.50 0.60
CA PHE A 669 81.73 95.67 2.05
C PHE A 669 82.70 94.85 2.91
N ARG A 670 82.95 93.59 2.53
CA ARG A 670 83.92 92.71 3.20
C ARG A 670 85.34 93.27 3.09
N SER A 671 85.73 93.74 1.90
CA SER A 671 87.03 94.38 1.65
C SER A 671 87.21 95.65 2.50
N ALA A 672 86.20 96.51 2.57
CA ALA A 672 86.21 97.70 3.42
C ALA A 672 86.32 97.34 4.92
N LYS A 673 85.63 96.28 5.38
CA LYS A 673 85.77 95.75 6.76
C LYS A 673 87.18 95.24 7.05
N GLU A 674 87.82 94.57 6.10
CA GLU A 674 89.20 94.10 6.26
C GLU A 674 90.19 95.28 6.33
N ALA A 675 89.94 96.37 5.59
CA ALA A 675 90.72 97.60 5.64
C ALA A 675 90.56 98.36 6.97
N VAL A 676 89.35 98.42 7.53
CA VAL A 676 89.09 98.93 8.90
C VAL A 676 89.93 98.13 9.90
N TRP A 677 89.76 96.81 9.94
CA TRP A 677 90.42 95.93 10.90
C TRP A 677 91.96 96.01 10.84
N LYS A 678 92.55 96.05 9.63
CA LYS A 678 94.00 96.26 9.46
C LYS A 678 94.47 97.61 10.02
N SER A 679 93.70 98.67 9.77
CA SER A 679 94.04 100.02 10.23
C SER A 679 93.96 100.11 11.77
N GLU A 680 92.94 99.50 12.39
CA GLU A 680 92.82 99.38 13.85
C GLU A 680 94.03 98.65 14.45
N MET A 681 94.44 97.51 13.87
CA MET A 681 95.59 96.74 14.35
C MET A 681 96.93 97.50 14.21
N GLU A 682 97.18 98.21 13.10
CA GLU A 682 98.42 99.01 12.97
C GLU A 682 98.46 100.17 13.96
N ILE A 683 97.34 100.86 14.20
CA ILE A 683 97.25 101.92 15.21
C ILE A 683 97.52 101.36 16.61
N GLU A 684 96.96 100.21 16.96
CA GLU A 684 97.17 99.58 18.27
C GLU A 684 98.62 99.09 18.45
N MET A 685 99.27 98.56 17.40
CA MET A 685 100.70 98.23 17.44
C MET A 685 101.58 99.46 17.70
N ILE A 686 101.34 100.57 17.00
CA ILE A 686 102.11 101.83 17.19
C ILE A 686 101.87 102.39 18.60
N ARG A 687 100.61 102.39 19.06
CA ARG A 687 100.23 102.88 20.39
C ARG A 687 100.91 102.08 21.51
N ASN A 688 100.98 100.75 21.38
CA ASN A 688 101.67 99.89 22.35
C ASN A 688 103.20 100.07 22.32
N ALA A 689 103.81 100.32 21.15
CA ALA A 689 105.24 100.60 21.06
C ALA A 689 105.64 101.91 21.77
N GLY A 690 104.82 102.97 21.65
CA GLY A 690 105.10 104.28 22.25
C GLY A 690 105.09 104.32 23.79
N VAL A 691 104.37 103.40 24.45
CA VAL A 691 104.23 103.37 25.91
C VAL A 691 105.50 102.85 26.62
N ALA A 692 106.34 102.06 25.93
CA ALA A 692 107.43 101.30 26.53
C ALA A 692 108.69 102.11 26.93
N HIS A 693 108.77 103.41 26.64
CA HIS A 693 109.98 104.23 26.87
C HIS A 693 109.75 105.48 27.75
N ASN A 694 108.61 105.57 28.43
CA ASN A 694 108.22 106.77 29.17
C ASN A 694 108.77 106.82 30.63
N HIS A 695 110.04 106.45 30.83
CA HIS A 695 110.72 106.53 32.13
C HIS A 695 111.80 107.61 32.12
N LYS A 696 111.49 108.75 32.75
CA LYS A 696 112.49 109.72 33.20
C LYS A 696 112.86 109.42 34.65
N ASP A 697 114.15 109.17 34.90
CA ASP A 697 114.95 109.67 36.03
C ASP A 697 116.25 108.84 36.18
N GLY A 698 117.42 109.51 36.17
CA GLY A 698 118.70 108.93 36.62
C GLY A 698 119.65 108.32 35.57
N ASP A 699 120.31 109.18 34.78
CA ASP A 699 121.67 109.07 34.19
C ASP A 699 122.13 107.75 33.51
N SER A 700 121.27 106.78 33.27
CA SER A 700 121.66 105.46 32.74
C SER A 700 120.57 104.82 31.86
N CYS A 701 120.97 104.14 30.79
CA CYS A 701 120.05 103.50 29.85
C CYS A 701 119.39 102.23 30.46
N PRO A 702 118.04 102.09 30.48
CA PRO A 702 117.36 100.92 31.04
C PRO A 702 117.73 99.57 30.39
N THR A 703 118.16 99.57 29.13
CA THR A 703 118.47 98.35 28.37
C THR A 703 119.91 97.87 28.53
N CYS A 704 120.86 98.76 28.85
CA CYS A 704 122.30 98.43 28.90
C CYS A 704 123.10 99.04 30.06
N GLY A 705 122.49 99.88 30.91
CA GLY A 705 123.12 100.49 32.08
C GLY A 705 124.19 101.55 31.79
N GLN A 706 124.42 101.90 30.52
CA GLN A 706 125.49 102.84 30.13
C GLN A 706 125.10 104.30 30.40
N THR A 707 126.05 105.06 30.93
CA THR A 707 125.94 106.52 31.18
C THR A 707 125.83 107.30 29.87
N ILE A 708 124.99 108.34 29.84
CA ILE A 708 124.69 109.10 28.61
C ILE A 708 125.44 110.45 28.63
N GLU A 709 126.50 110.56 27.82
CA GLU A 709 127.19 111.83 27.53
C GLU A 709 127.12 112.14 26.01
N GLY A 710 126.57 113.30 25.65
CA GLY A 710 126.60 113.86 24.29
C GLY A 710 125.55 113.33 23.30
N ASP A 711 124.99 114.26 22.49
CA ASP A 711 124.22 114.08 21.24
C ASP A 711 123.03 113.08 21.18
N ALA A 712 122.62 112.45 22.28
CA ALA A 712 121.53 111.47 22.28
C ALA A 712 120.10 112.03 22.08
N GLU A 713 119.84 113.30 22.44
CA GLU A 713 118.47 113.84 22.55
C GLU A 713 117.81 114.19 21.19
N ALA A 714 118.62 114.49 20.17
CA ALA A 714 118.12 114.81 18.83
C ALA A 714 117.46 113.59 18.14
N HIS A 715 118.11 112.43 18.20
CA HIS A 715 117.70 111.23 17.47
C HIS A 715 116.40 110.61 18.01
N PHE A 716 116.14 110.76 19.31
CA PHE A 716 114.92 110.31 19.98
C PHE A 716 113.70 111.16 19.58
N THR A 717 113.87 112.50 19.55
CA THR A 717 112.81 113.46 19.24
C THR A 717 112.26 113.27 17.82
N GLU A 718 113.11 112.95 16.86
CA GLU A 718 112.68 112.70 15.47
C GLU A 718 111.92 111.38 15.34
N SER A 719 112.36 110.32 16.02
CA SER A 719 111.71 108.99 15.96
C SER A 719 110.28 108.99 16.52
N VAL A 720 110.04 109.65 17.66
CA VAL A 720 108.68 109.78 18.24
C VAL A 720 107.76 110.55 17.29
N LYS A 721 108.24 111.65 16.74
CA LYS A 721 107.47 112.52 15.84
C LYS A 721 107.11 111.84 14.52
N THR A 722 107.96 110.95 14.01
CA THR A 722 107.65 110.10 12.86
C THR A 722 106.53 109.09 13.18
N ALA A 723 106.51 108.52 14.38
CA ALA A 723 105.44 107.61 14.82
C ALA A 723 104.10 108.34 15.02
N GLU A 724 104.10 109.54 15.61
CA GLU A 724 102.90 110.39 15.76
C GLU A 724 102.27 110.75 14.40
N LEU A 725 103.10 111.12 13.40
CA LEU A 725 102.64 111.40 12.05
C LEU A 725 102.03 110.15 11.39
N LYS A 726 102.70 108.98 11.45
CA LYS A 726 102.15 107.74 10.88
C LYS A 726 100.84 107.32 11.56
N MET A 727 100.73 107.47 12.88
CA MET A 727 99.48 107.17 13.60
C MET A 727 98.32 108.06 13.12
N LYS A 728 98.58 109.34 12.86
CA LYS A 728 97.57 110.28 12.39
C LYS A 728 97.10 110.02 10.96
N ASP A 729 98.00 109.62 10.06
CA ASP A 729 97.64 109.19 8.70
C ASP A 729 96.83 107.89 8.72
N LEU A 730 97.13 106.97 9.66
CA LEU A 730 96.33 105.76 9.87
C LEU A 730 94.96 106.05 10.48
N GLU A 731 94.82 107.01 11.40
CA GLU A 731 93.52 107.42 11.96
C GLU A 731 92.60 108.03 10.87
N VAL A 732 93.15 108.82 9.95
CA VAL A 732 92.42 109.30 8.76
C VAL A 732 92.02 108.15 7.84
N SER A 733 92.94 107.20 7.61
CA SER A 733 92.68 106.01 6.77
C SER A 733 91.59 105.11 7.35
N LEU A 734 91.60 104.90 8.67
CA LEU A 734 90.58 104.17 9.43
C LEU A 734 89.21 104.85 9.31
N HIS A 735 89.14 106.17 9.47
CA HIS A 735 87.88 106.90 9.35
C HIS A 735 87.28 106.77 7.94
N ALA A 736 88.11 106.90 6.90
CA ALA A 736 87.68 106.70 5.51
C ALA A 736 87.20 105.27 5.23
N ALA A 737 87.90 104.24 5.73
CA ALA A 737 87.47 102.85 5.61
C ALA A 737 86.16 102.57 6.37
N THR A 738 85.99 103.16 7.56
CA THR A 738 84.77 103.02 8.37
C THR A 738 83.56 103.66 7.68
N GLN A 739 83.75 104.82 7.04
CA GLN A 739 82.71 105.45 6.22
C GLN A 739 82.29 104.54 5.06
N GLN A 740 83.25 103.93 4.33
CA GLN A 740 82.94 102.98 3.25
C GLN A 740 82.18 101.74 3.75
N VAL A 741 82.51 101.21 4.94
CA VAL A 741 81.75 100.11 5.55
C VAL A 741 80.27 100.50 5.75
N GLY A 742 79.99 101.73 6.19
CA GLY A 742 78.62 102.25 6.30
C GLY A 742 77.92 102.37 4.95
N GLU A 743 78.53 103.09 4.00
CA GLU A 743 77.96 103.34 2.67
C GLU A 743 77.66 102.04 1.90
N LYS A 744 78.51 101.01 2.02
CA LYS A 744 78.28 99.70 1.39
C LYS A 744 77.20 98.89 2.14
N SER A 745 77.11 99.00 3.46
CA SER A 745 76.07 98.35 4.27
C SER A 745 74.66 98.83 3.90
N ASP A 746 74.46 100.14 3.84
CA ASP A 746 73.15 100.73 3.52
C ASP A 746 72.72 100.40 2.08
N ARG A 747 73.69 100.44 1.13
CA ARG A 747 73.46 100.05 -0.26
C ARG A 747 73.12 98.57 -0.41
N LEU A 748 73.78 97.69 0.35
CA LEU A 748 73.47 96.25 0.36
C LEU A 748 72.05 95.99 0.89
N GLY A 749 71.64 96.71 1.94
CA GLY A 749 70.27 96.65 2.49
C GLY A 749 69.21 97.01 1.44
N LEU A 750 69.40 98.10 0.70
CA LEU A 750 68.49 98.53 -0.37
C LEU A 750 68.32 97.48 -1.48
N PHE A 751 69.40 96.83 -1.91
CA PHE A 751 69.31 95.78 -2.93
C PHE A 751 68.62 94.50 -2.41
N VAL A 752 68.83 94.12 -1.15
CA VAL A 752 68.18 92.94 -0.55
C VAL A 752 66.67 93.18 -0.35
N GLU A 753 66.27 94.38 0.08
CA GLU A 753 64.85 94.78 0.19
C GLU A 753 64.13 94.69 -1.18
N GLU A 754 64.73 95.25 -2.23
CA GLU A 754 64.11 95.21 -3.56
C GLU A 754 64.10 93.80 -4.16
N GLN A 755 65.12 92.97 -3.86
CA GLN A 755 65.11 91.56 -4.25
C GLN A 755 63.95 90.80 -3.61
N ARG A 756 63.61 91.12 -2.35
CA ARG A 756 62.46 90.54 -1.63
C ARG A 756 61.13 90.97 -2.28
N ASN A 757 60.98 92.26 -2.59
CA ASN A 757 59.77 92.82 -3.21
C ASN A 757 59.40 92.09 -4.53
N ILE A 758 60.38 91.90 -5.42
CA ILE A 758 60.17 91.25 -6.72
C ILE A 758 59.85 89.75 -6.54
N GLN A 759 60.53 89.07 -5.59
CA GLN A 759 60.26 87.65 -5.31
C GLN A 759 58.84 87.41 -4.75
N GLU A 760 58.39 88.24 -3.80
CA GLU A 760 57.04 88.15 -3.23
C GLU A 760 55.95 88.32 -4.31
N ALA A 761 56.16 89.20 -5.29
CA ALA A 761 55.24 89.41 -6.41
C ALA A 761 55.10 88.17 -7.33
N TYR A 762 56.14 87.34 -7.45
CA TYR A 762 56.06 86.05 -8.15
C TYR A 762 55.48 84.93 -7.27
N ASP A 763 55.85 84.85 -5.99
CA ASP A 763 55.37 83.80 -5.09
C ASP A 763 53.84 83.83 -4.90
N VAL A 764 53.22 85.03 -4.88
CA VAL A 764 51.75 85.15 -4.85
C VAL A 764 51.09 84.51 -6.07
N LYS A 765 51.61 84.75 -7.28
CA LYS A 765 51.09 84.17 -8.54
C LYS A 765 51.28 82.65 -8.57
N ILE A 766 52.49 82.19 -8.26
CA ILE A 766 52.86 80.76 -8.23
C ILE A 766 52.01 80.00 -7.20
N LYS A 767 51.70 80.61 -6.04
CA LYS A 767 50.78 80.02 -5.07
C LYS A 767 49.38 79.85 -5.65
N SER A 768 48.80 80.91 -6.22
CA SER A 768 47.43 80.88 -6.78
C SER A 768 47.26 79.77 -7.83
N CYS A 769 48.18 79.69 -8.79
CA CYS A 769 48.12 78.70 -9.86
C CYS A 769 48.37 77.26 -9.36
N ARG A 770 49.22 77.08 -8.33
CA ARG A 770 49.40 75.79 -7.65
C ARG A 770 48.13 75.30 -6.93
N GLU A 771 47.39 76.23 -6.33
CA GLU A 771 46.16 75.93 -5.61
C GLU A 771 45.03 75.56 -6.59
N GLU A 772 44.95 76.22 -7.73
CA GLU A 772 44.09 75.88 -8.89
C GLU A 772 44.40 74.48 -9.46
N VAL A 773 45.68 74.18 -9.74
CA VAL A 773 46.14 72.84 -10.17
C VAL A 773 45.73 71.75 -9.16
N SER A 774 45.75 72.06 -7.85
CA SER A 774 45.31 71.13 -6.81
C SER A 774 43.79 70.91 -6.78
N VAL A 775 42.99 71.93 -7.10
CA VAL A 775 41.52 71.81 -7.21
C VAL A 775 41.14 70.97 -8.43
N LEU A 776 41.74 71.24 -9.60
CA LEU A 776 41.46 70.52 -10.84
C LEU A 776 41.82 69.02 -10.72
N ARG A 777 42.96 68.69 -10.11
CA ARG A 777 43.33 67.29 -9.82
C ARG A 777 42.33 66.57 -8.91
N ARG A 778 41.77 67.26 -7.91
CA ARG A 778 40.70 66.70 -7.05
C ARG A 778 39.41 66.48 -7.85
N GLN A 779 39.02 67.43 -8.70
CA GLN A 779 37.81 67.31 -9.52
C GLN A 779 37.88 66.15 -10.52
N ILE A 780 39.05 65.86 -11.11
CA ILE A 780 39.25 64.64 -11.92
C ILE A 780 39.05 63.38 -11.08
N SER A 781 39.66 63.33 -9.89
CA SER A 781 39.50 62.18 -8.97
C SER A 781 38.06 61.98 -8.47
N GLU A 782 37.24 63.03 -8.46
CA GLU A 782 35.82 62.97 -8.11
C GLU A 782 34.95 62.59 -9.32
N ALA A 783 35.28 63.05 -10.53
CA ALA A 783 34.58 62.69 -11.78
C ALA A 783 34.74 61.20 -12.16
N VAL A 784 35.92 60.62 -11.92
CA VAL A 784 36.18 59.18 -12.14
C VAL A 784 35.45 58.28 -11.12
N VAL A 785 34.85 58.86 -10.08
CA VAL A 785 34.20 58.15 -8.97
C VAL A 785 32.66 58.08 -9.10
N ASP A 786 32.09 58.47 -10.24
CA ASP A 786 30.63 58.46 -10.46
C ASP A 786 30.01 57.08 -10.12
N SER A 787 29.18 57.05 -9.06
CA SER A 787 28.75 55.81 -8.42
C SER A 787 27.57 55.16 -9.14
N VAL A 788 26.68 55.99 -9.70
CA VAL A 788 25.42 55.56 -10.32
C VAL A 788 25.63 54.64 -11.53
N ALA A 789 26.72 54.83 -12.29
CA ALA A 789 27.06 53.95 -13.40
C ALA A 789 27.56 52.58 -12.91
N ARG A 790 28.48 52.58 -11.92
CA ARG A 790 29.05 51.36 -11.34
C ARG A 790 28.03 50.50 -10.63
N ASP A 791 27.09 51.10 -9.89
CA ASP A 791 26.01 50.37 -9.24
C ASP A 791 25.05 49.74 -10.27
N LYS A 792 24.71 50.44 -11.37
CA LYS A 792 23.92 49.83 -12.48
C LYS A 792 24.61 48.61 -13.10
N VAL A 793 25.91 48.71 -13.42
CA VAL A 793 26.67 47.60 -14.03
C VAL A 793 26.79 46.41 -13.06
N LYS A 794 26.94 46.69 -11.77
CA LYS A 794 26.96 45.69 -10.69
C LYS A 794 25.61 44.99 -10.52
N ASP A 795 24.50 45.73 -10.51
CA ASP A 795 23.15 45.17 -10.38
C ASP A 795 22.77 44.35 -11.62
N ALA A 796 23.13 44.81 -12.82
CA ALA A 796 22.95 44.04 -14.06
C ALA A 796 23.76 42.73 -14.04
N ARG A 797 24.99 42.72 -13.50
CA ARG A 797 25.78 41.50 -13.31
C ARG A 797 25.17 40.57 -12.28
N ALA A 798 24.67 41.09 -11.15
CA ALA A 798 24.00 40.28 -10.14
C ALA A 798 22.76 39.56 -10.70
N GLY A 799 21.94 40.25 -11.49
CA GLY A 799 20.78 39.65 -12.17
C GLY A 799 21.15 38.64 -13.28
N LEU A 800 22.32 38.82 -13.92
CA LEU A 800 22.88 37.85 -14.86
C LEU A 800 23.36 36.57 -14.15
N ASP A 801 24.02 36.70 -13.01
CA ASP A 801 24.50 35.56 -12.20
C ASP A 801 23.32 34.79 -11.59
N GLU A 802 22.26 35.48 -11.13
CA GLU A 802 21.00 34.86 -10.71
C GLU A 802 20.36 34.05 -11.86
N ALA A 803 20.25 34.66 -13.06
CA ALA A 803 19.68 33.99 -14.22
C ALA A 803 20.51 32.76 -14.64
N LYS A 804 21.85 32.84 -14.62
CA LYS A 804 22.74 31.71 -14.93
C LYS A 804 22.68 30.61 -13.87
N SER A 805 22.60 30.96 -12.59
CA SER A 805 22.37 29.98 -11.51
C SER A 805 21.05 29.24 -11.71
N LYS A 806 19.98 29.95 -12.07
CA LYS A 806 18.66 29.36 -12.35
C LYS A 806 18.65 28.44 -13.57
N VAL A 807 19.35 28.81 -14.65
CA VAL A 807 19.55 27.91 -15.81
C VAL A 807 20.28 26.64 -15.38
N ALA A 808 21.41 26.75 -14.67
CA ALA A 808 22.18 25.59 -14.23
C ALA A 808 21.34 24.62 -13.37
N THR A 809 20.49 25.12 -12.46
CA THR A 809 19.55 24.29 -11.69
C THR A 809 18.53 23.61 -12.60
N LEU A 810 17.91 24.33 -13.54
CA LEU A 810 16.90 23.77 -14.44
C LEU A 810 17.50 22.73 -15.41
N THR A 811 18.72 22.93 -15.90
CA THR A 811 19.45 21.94 -16.72
C THR A 811 19.77 20.67 -15.93
N GLN A 812 20.07 20.78 -14.63
CA GLN A 812 20.25 19.62 -13.75
C GLN A 812 18.93 18.87 -13.53
N ASP A 813 17.84 19.56 -13.20
CA ASP A 813 16.48 18.99 -13.10
C ASP A 813 16.13 18.24 -14.40
N VAL A 814 16.25 18.90 -15.55
CA VAL A 814 15.92 18.38 -16.89
C VAL A 814 16.77 17.17 -17.27
N THR A 815 18.03 17.11 -16.82
CA THR A 815 18.91 15.95 -17.05
C THR A 815 18.48 14.77 -16.20
N SER A 816 18.31 14.98 -14.88
CA SER A 816 17.90 13.92 -13.95
C SER A 816 16.52 13.34 -14.32
N MET A 817 15.56 14.17 -14.74
CA MET A 817 14.26 13.70 -15.19
C MET A 817 14.34 12.84 -16.47
N LYS A 818 15.30 13.08 -17.37
CA LYS A 818 15.50 12.23 -18.56
C LYS A 818 16.07 10.87 -18.18
N GLU A 819 17.05 10.84 -17.28
CA GLU A 819 17.64 9.59 -16.76
C GLU A 819 16.57 8.74 -16.04
N GLU A 820 15.71 9.37 -15.26
CA GLU A 820 14.55 8.74 -14.59
C GLU A 820 13.56 8.12 -15.59
N ILE A 821 13.20 8.88 -16.64
CA ILE A 821 12.29 8.43 -17.70
C ILE A 821 12.86 7.25 -18.49
N GLU A 822 14.15 7.26 -18.83
CA GLU A 822 14.79 6.13 -19.52
C GLU A 822 14.90 4.88 -18.63
N ARG A 823 15.12 5.03 -17.32
CA ARG A 823 15.07 3.88 -16.39
C ARG A 823 13.66 3.27 -16.35
N LEU A 824 12.62 4.09 -16.22
CA LEU A 824 11.22 3.64 -16.22
C LEU A 824 10.82 2.99 -17.56
N ARG A 825 11.34 3.48 -18.70
CA ARG A 825 11.15 2.86 -20.02
C ARG A 825 11.77 1.47 -20.10
N ALA A 826 12.99 1.29 -19.56
CA ALA A 826 13.64 -0.01 -19.51
C ALA A 826 12.88 -1.00 -18.60
N GLU A 827 12.39 -0.54 -17.45
CA GLU A 827 11.61 -1.33 -16.50
C GLU A 827 10.25 -1.74 -17.08
N GLU A 828 9.48 -0.80 -17.64
CA GLU A 828 8.21 -1.05 -18.33
C GLU A 828 8.39 -2.05 -19.49
N ALA A 829 9.50 -2.01 -20.22
CA ALA A 829 9.80 -2.97 -21.29
C ALA A 829 9.98 -4.39 -20.73
N VAL A 830 10.74 -4.58 -19.64
CA VAL A 830 10.93 -5.89 -19.00
C VAL A 830 9.61 -6.44 -18.46
N VAL A 831 8.79 -5.60 -17.80
CA VAL A 831 7.46 -6.00 -17.32
C VAL A 831 6.53 -6.34 -18.49
N THR A 832 6.59 -5.59 -19.59
CA THR A 832 5.79 -5.86 -20.81
C THR A 832 6.15 -7.21 -21.43
N THR A 833 7.44 -7.55 -21.51
CA THR A 833 7.87 -8.89 -21.92
C THR A 833 7.32 -9.97 -20.98
N ALA A 834 7.35 -9.75 -19.66
CA ALA A 834 6.80 -10.71 -18.69
C ALA A 834 5.28 -10.95 -18.87
N ILE A 835 4.48 -9.91 -19.18
CA ILE A 835 3.04 -10.05 -19.51
C ILE A 835 2.82 -10.95 -20.76
N GLY A 836 3.78 -10.93 -21.70
CA GLY A 836 3.81 -11.83 -22.86
C GLY A 836 4.15 -13.27 -22.46
N LEU A 837 5.20 -13.48 -21.66
CA LEU A 837 5.61 -14.80 -21.18
C LEU A 837 4.55 -15.46 -20.28
N PHE A 838 3.80 -14.70 -19.49
CA PHE A 838 2.66 -15.19 -18.71
C PHE A 838 1.36 -15.36 -19.52
N SER A 839 1.37 -15.15 -20.83
CA SER A 839 0.17 -15.30 -21.67
C SER A 839 -0.20 -16.77 -21.94
N ALA A 840 -1.39 -16.99 -22.50
CA ALA A 840 -1.86 -18.31 -22.91
C ALA A 840 -0.95 -19.00 -23.95
N ARG A 841 -0.15 -18.24 -24.71
CA ARG A 841 0.87 -18.73 -25.67
C ARG A 841 2.30 -18.66 -25.14
N GLY A 842 2.46 -18.47 -23.84
CA GLY A 842 3.75 -18.46 -23.16
C GLY A 842 3.90 -19.67 -22.25
N ILE A 843 4.29 -19.44 -20.99
CA ILE A 843 4.48 -20.48 -19.96
C ILE A 843 3.23 -21.37 -19.85
N GLN A 844 2.02 -20.83 -20.01
CA GLN A 844 0.77 -21.60 -19.91
C GLN A 844 0.69 -22.73 -20.96
N GLN A 845 1.07 -22.47 -22.22
CA GLN A 845 1.09 -23.47 -23.29
C GLN A 845 2.16 -24.55 -23.04
N TYR A 846 3.33 -24.14 -22.53
CA TYR A 846 4.43 -25.04 -22.20
C TYR A 846 4.07 -25.99 -21.04
N VAL A 847 3.51 -25.44 -19.96
CA VAL A 847 3.01 -26.19 -18.80
C VAL A 847 1.86 -27.13 -19.20
N LEU A 848 0.92 -26.67 -20.01
CA LEU A 848 -0.16 -27.52 -20.53
C LEU A 848 0.38 -28.66 -21.38
N LYS A 849 1.32 -28.41 -22.33
CA LYS A 849 1.91 -29.49 -23.14
C LYS A 849 2.56 -30.56 -22.26
N GLY A 850 3.42 -30.18 -21.32
CA GLY A 850 4.02 -31.13 -20.36
C GLY A 850 3.00 -31.88 -19.48
N THR A 851 1.80 -31.31 -19.28
CA THR A 851 0.67 -31.98 -18.61
C THR A 851 0.01 -33.03 -19.51
N PHE A 852 -0.18 -32.75 -20.81
CA PHE A 852 -0.65 -33.74 -21.78
C PHE A 852 0.37 -34.86 -21.98
N ASP A 853 1.64 -34.53 -22.14
CA ASP A 853 2.74 -35.51 -22.29
C ASP A 853 2.77 -36.46 -21.07
N SER A 854 2.66 -35.92 -19.85
CA SER A 854 2.58 -36.70 -18.60
C SER A 854 1.33 -37.58 -18.53
N LEU A 855 0.17 -37.07 -18.95
CA LEU A 855 -1.07 -37.85 -18.97
C LEU A 855 -0.99 -39.01 -19.97
N SER A 856 -0.47 -38.75 -21.17
CA SER A 856 -0.21 -39.78 -22.19
C SER A 856 0.70 -40.88 -21.65
N ALA A 857 1.78 -40.53 -20.95
CA ALA A 857 2.71 -41.49 -20.36
C ALA A 857 2.04 -42.41 -19.31
N TYR A 858 1.35 -41.85 -18.31
CA TYR A 858 0.63 -42.68 -17.31
C TYR A 858 -0.53 -43.47 -17.93
N THR A 859 -1.19 -42.91 -18.94
CA THR A 859 -2.27 -43.60 -19.67
C THR A 859 -1.74 -44.80 -20.46
N ALA A 860 -0.57 -44.68 -21.09
CA ALA A 860 0.09 -45.78 -21.79
C ALA A 860 0.52 -46.91 -20.84
N GLU A 861 1.00 -46.57 -19.63
CA GLU A 861 1.33 -47.53 -18.57
C GLU A 861 0.12 -48.38 -18.17
N PHE A 862 -1.03 -47.75 -17.87
CA PHE A 862 -2.27 -48.49 -17.57
C PHE A 862 -2.85 -49.20 -18.80
N LEU A 863 -2.72 -48.66 -20.00
CA LEU A 863 -3.24 -49.29 -21.23
C LEU A 863 -2.41 -50.51 -21.63
N SER A 864 -1.09 -50.51 -21.38
CA SER A 864 -0.24 -51.70 -21.51
C SER A 864 -0.74 -52.82 -20.61
N ALA A 865 -0.92 -52.55 -19.30
CA ALA A 865 -1.46 -53.53 -18.35
C ALA A 865 -2.87 -54.03 -18.73
N LEU A 866 -3.75 -53.13 -19.18
CA LEU A 866 -5.13 -53.46 -19.55
C LEU A 866 -5.30 -54.08 -20.95
N SER A 867 -4.29 -54.06 -21.82
CA SER A 867 -4.37 -54.58 -23.20
C SER A 867 -3.31 -55.62 -23.55
N ARG A 868 -2.30 -55.82 -22.69
CA ARG A 868 -1.08 -56.60 -22.94
C ARG A 868 -0.39 -56.18 -24.24
N ASP A 869 -0.13 -54.87 -24.33
CA ASP A 869 0.52 -54.20 -25.46
C ASP A 869 -0.17 -54.40 -26.82
N THR A 870 -1.49 -54.65 -26.85
CA THR A 870 -2.29 -54.72 -28.08
C THR A 870 -2.98 -53.41 -28.45
N LEU A 871 -3.00 -52.43 -27.53
CA LEU A 871 -3.55 -51.09 -27.74
C LEU A 871 -2.51 -50.03 -27.37
N ARG A 872 -2.48 -48.95 -28.16
CA ARG A 872 -1.81 -47.69 -27.81
C ARG A 872 -2.80 -46.55 -27.89
N MET A 873 -2.56 -45.52 -27.08
CA MET A 873 -3.33 -44.28 -27.12
C MET A 873 -2.42 -43.13 -26.75
N GLU A 874 -2.59 -42.02 -27.46
CA GLU A 874 -1.77 -40.83 -27.31
C GLU A 874 -2.69 -39.59 -27.36
N LEU A 875 -2.35 -38.59 -26.54
CA LEU A 875 -3.10 -37.35 -26.37
C LEU A 875 -2.20 -36.20 -26.77
N GLU A 876 -2.68 -35.38 -27.69
CA GLU A 876 -1.99 -34.19 -28.19
C GLU A 876 -2.85 -32.97 -27.91
N CYS A 877 -2.25 -31.79 -27.74
CA CYS A 877 -2.96 -30.52 -27.68
C CYS A 877 -2.34 -29.55 -28.69
N ASP A 878 -3.15 -29.02 -29.61
CA ASP A 878 -2.69 -28.01 -30.57
C ASP A 878 -2.62 -26.60 -29.95
N GLU A 879 -2.06 -25.63 -30.68
CA GLU A 879 -1.96 -24.24 -30.23
C GLU A 879 -3.31 -23.52 -30.06
N GLY A 880 -4.40 -24.13 -30.56
CA GLY A 880 -5.77 -23.68 -30.38
C GLY A 880 -6.46 -24.25 -29.13
N GLY A 881 -5.83 -25.20 -28.43
CA GLY A 881 -6.43 -25.89 -27.29
C GLY A 881 -7.36 -27.05 -27.66
N LYS A 882 -7.32 -27.52 -28.91
CA LYS A 882 -8.06 -28.70 -29.38
C LYS A 882 -7.22 -29.95 -29.12
N ILE A 883 -7.88 -31.05 -28.76
CA ILE A 883 -7.21 -32.24 -28.21
C ILE A 883 -7.27 -33.41 -29.18
N GLY A 884 -6.12 -33.77 -29.73
CA GLY A 884 -5.90 -35.02 -30.45
C GLY A 884 -6.06 -36.21 -29.52
N ARG A 885 -6.76 -37.26 -29.99
CA ARG A 885 -6.92 -38.54 -29.30
C ARG A 885 -6.73 -39.65 -30.33
N SER A 886 -5.49 -40.08 -30.54
CA SER A 886 -5.14 -41.18 -31.44
C SER A 886 -5.20 -42.51 -30.68
N VAL A 887 -5.70 -43.56 -31.32
CA VAL A 887 -5.68 -44.93 -30.78
C VAL A 887 -5.18 -45.87 -31.87
N GLU A 888 -4.19 -46.69 -31.56
CA GLU A 888 -3.70 -47.74 -32.45
C GLU A 888 -4.04 -49.13 -31.90
N VAL A 889 -4.32 -50.06 -32.80
CA VAL A 889 -4.57 -51.46 -32.49
C VAL A 889 -3.52 -52.32 -33.18
N LEU A 890 -2.91 -53.25 -32.45
CA LEU A 890 -1.96 -54.21 -33.01
C LEU A 890 -2.70 -55.33 -33.76
N GLU A 891 -2.61 -55.35 -35.09
CA GLU A 891 -3.25 -56.35 -35.95
C GLU A 891 -2.18 -57.03 -36.82
N ASN A 892 -2.07 -58.36 -36.72
CA ASN A 892 -1.05 -59.20 -37.40
C ASN A 892 0.43 -58.81 -37.17
N GLY A 893 0.71 -57.95 -36.18
CA GLY A 893 2.06 -57.44 -35.89
C GLY A 893 2.31 -56.01 -36.40
N GLU A 894 1.35 -55.40 -37.09
CA GLU A 894 1.39 -54.00 -37.52
C GLU A 894 0.46 -53.15 -36.65
N TRP A 895 0.83 -51.89 -36.39
CA TRP A 895 0.00 -50.94 -35.67
C TRP A 895 -0.95 -50.25 -36.65
N ILE A 896 -2.26 -50.37 -36.42
CA ILE A 896 -3.30 -49.79 -37.27
C ILE A 896 -4.03 -48.69 -36.51
N PRO A 897 -3.98 -47.42 -36.96
CA PRO A 897 -4.73 -46.34 -36.33
C PRO A 897 -6.24 -46.53 -36.52
N ARG A 898 -7.00 -46.35 -35.44
CA ARG A 898 -8.46 -46.49 -35.37
C ARG A 898 -9.05 -45.22 -34.80
N SER A 899 -10.18 -44.77 -35.36
CA SER A 899 -10.97 -43.70 -34.75
C SER A 899 -11.75 -44.26 -33.54
N LEU A 900 -12.02 -43.44 -32.53
CA LEU A 900 -12.70 -43.88 -31.29
C LEU A 900 -14.02 -44.61 -31.55
N GLY A 901 -14.81 -44.17 -32.54
CA GLY A 901 -16.07 -44.79 -32.96
C GLY A 901 -15.92 -46.10 -33.77
N SER A 902 -14.69 -46.51 -34.10
CA SER A 902 -14.39 -47.79 -34.77
C SER A 902 -13.82 -48.86 -33.81
N LEU A 903 -13.54 -48.50 -32.55
CA LEU A 903 -13.11 -49.43 -31.52
C LEU A 903 -14.27 -50.34 -31.10
N SER A 904 -13.97 -51.61 -30.81
CA SER A 904 -14.95 -52.47 -30.12
C SER A 904 -15.19 -51.97 -28.70
N GLY A 905 -16.36 -52.25 -28.13
CA GLY A 905 -16.72 -51.81 -26.77
C GLY A 905 -15.73 -52.25 -25.69
N GLY A 906 -15.07 -53.40 -25.88
CA GLY A 906 -14.02 -53.87 -24.98
C GLY A 906 -12.71 -53.07 -25.09
N GLN A 907 -12.27 -52.75 -26.31
CA GLN A 907 -11.10 -51.89 -26.55
C GLN A 907 -11.35 -50.46 -26.03
N TYR A 908 -12.51 -49.90 -26.35
CA TYR A 908 -12.93 -48.58 -25.86
C TYR A 908 -12.95 -48.51 -24.32
N ARG A 909 -13.48 -49.55 -23.64
CA ARG A 909 -13.48 -49.61 -22.17
C ARG A 909 -12.07 -49.72 -21.59
N ARG A 910 -11.17 -50.49 -22.21
CA ARG A 910 -9.74 -50.56 -21.81
C ARG A 910 -9.07 -49.18 -21.92
N CYS A 911 -9.27 -48.45 -23.02
CA CYS A 911 -8.74 -47.08 -23.20
C CYS A 911 -9.31 -46.06 -22.20
N SER A 912 -10.64 -46.02 -22.00
CA SER A 912 -11.32 -45.08 -21.10
C SER A 912 -10.93 -45.31 -19.62
N LEU A 913 -10.80 -46.59 -19.21
CA LEU A 913 -10.26 -46.94 -17.88
C LEU A 913 -8.80 -46.50 -17.73
N ALA A 914 -7.93 -46.80 -18.71
CA ALA A 914 -6.52 -46.43 -18.66
C ALA A 914 -6.31 -44.92 -18.53
N LEU A 915 -7.07 -44.12 -19.29
CA LEU A 915 -7.01 -42.65 -19.23
C LEU A 915 -7.46 -42.11 -17.86
N THR A 916 -8.49 -42.71 -17.29
CA THR A 916 -9.02 -42.27 -15.99
C THR A 916 -8.09 -42.66 -14.84
N PHE A 917 -7.45 -43.83 -14.90
CA PHE A 917 -6.38 -44.20 -13.97
C PHE A 917 -5.14 -43.32 -14.16
N GLY A 918 -4.76 -43.00 -15.41
CA GLY A 918 -3.69 -42.04 -15.73
C GLY A 918 -3.93 -40.67 -15.10
N TYR A 919 -5.15 -40.16 -15.15
CA TYR A 919 -5.52 -38.89 -14.49
C TYR A 919 -5.54 -38.98 -12.96
N ARG A 920 -6.07 -40.06 -12.36
CA ARG A 920 -5.96 -40.30 -10.90
C ARG A 920 -4.50 -40.30 -10.48
N GLU A 921 -3.65 -40.97 -11.24
CA GLU A 921 -2.25 -41.18 -10.91
C GLU A 921 -1.41 -39.91 -11.08
N MET A 922 -1.65 -39.14 -12.15
CA MET A 922 -1.09 -37.81 -12.32
C MET A 922 -1.50 -36.89 -11.15
N SER A 923 -2.78 -36.89 -10.76
CA SER A 923 -3.29 -36.10 -9.62
C SER A 923 -2.66 -36.51 -8.28
N ARG A 924 -2.42 -37.82 -8.07
CA ARG A 924 -1.74 -38.38 -6.89
C ARG A 924 -0.26 -38.00 -6.85
N LYS A 925 0.47 -38.19 -7.96
CA LYS A 925 1.92 -37.90 -8.08
C LYS A 925 2.21 -36.39 -8.02
N TRP A 926 1.44 -35.57 -8.75
CA TRP A 926 1.57 -34.11 -8.75
C TRP A 926 1.09 -33.47 -7.45
N GLY A 927 0.51 -34.26 -6.53
CA GLY A 927 0.26 -33.84 -5.15
C GLY A 927 -0.98 -32.96 -4.96
N ASN A 928 -1.82 -32.78 -5.97
CA ASN A 928 -3.06 -32.01 -5.84
C ASN A 928 -4.10 -32.75 -4.99
N PHE A 929 -4.32 -34.04 -5.26
CA PHE A 929 -5.32 -34.84 -4.56
C PHE A 929 -4.94 -36.33 -4.43
N LYS A 930 -5.14 -36.90 -3.25
CA LYS A 930 -5.04 -38.32 -2.91
C LYS A 930 -6.27 -38.76 -2.11
N SER A 931 -6.69 -40.01 -2.32
CA SER A 931 -7.75 -40.67 -1.55
C SER A 931 -7.38 -42.13 -1.28
N ASN A 932 -7.67 -42.63 -0.07
CA ASN A 932 -7.58 -44.06 0.26
C ASN A 932 -8.65 -44.90 -0.46
N LEU A 933 -9.81 -44.29 -0.72
CA LEU A 933 -10.96 -44.91 -1.38
C LEU A 933 -10.91 -44.70 -2.90
N LEU A 934 -11.32 -45.74 -3.63
CA LEU A 934 -11.71 -45.72 -5.04
C LEU A 934 -13.02 -46.51 -5.18
N VAL A 935 -14.03 -45.94 -5.84
CA VAL A 935 -15.34 -46.55 -6.10
C VAL A 935 -15.53 -46.71 -7.60
N LEU A 936 -15.83 -47.93 -8.04
CA LEU A 936 -16.03 -48.28 -9.45
C LEU A 936 -17.42 -48.90 -9.64
N ASP A 937 -18.32 -48.19 -10.31
CA ASP A 937 -19.64 -48.72 -10.68
C ASP A 937 -19.58 -49.41 -12.06
N GLU A 938 -19.71 -50.74 -12.05
CA GLU A 938 -19.67 -51.60 -13.23
C GLU A 938 -18.46 -51.37 -14.18
N PRO A 939 -17.20 -51.38 -13.69
CA PRO A 939 -16.01 -51.17 -14.52
C PRO A 939 -15.87 -52.22 -15.63
N LEU A 940 -16.32 -53.45 -15.38
CA LEU A 940 -16.13 -54.63 -16.24
C LEU A 940 -17.11 -54.76 -17.41
N THR A 941 -18.02 -53.81 -17.60
CA THR A 941 -19.02 -53.84 -18.68
C THR A 941 -18.35 -53.80 -20.06
N HIS A 942 -18.88 -54.57 -21.01
CA HIS A 942 -18.29 -54.82 -22.34
C HIS A 942 -16.93 -55.53 -22.39
N LEU A 943 -16.32 -55.85 -21.24
CA LEU A 943 -15.11 -56.69 -21.20
C LEU A 943 -15.46 -58.19 -21.27
N ASP A 944 -14.56 -58.92 -21.90
CA ASP A 944 -14.46 -60.36 -21.96
C ASP A 944 -13.80 -60.96 -20.71
N THR A 945 -13.89 -62.27 -20.50
CA THR A 945 -13.34 -62.94 -19.29
C THR A 945 -11.82 -62.79 -19.17
N GLU A 946 -11.10 -62.51 -20.26
CA GLU A 946 -9.68 -62.14 -20.20
C GLU A 946 -9.49 -60.71 -19.70
N GLY A 947 -10.09 -59.70 -20.34
CA GLY A 947 -9.99 -58.29 -19.91
C GLY A 947 -10.49 -58.04 -18.49
N ARG A 948 -11.42 -58.86 -17.98
CA ARG A 948 -11.87 -58.83 -16.58
C ARG A 948 -10.78 -59.24 -15.59
N ARG A 949 -9.97 -60.25 -15.94
CA ARG A 949 -8.82 -60.68 -15.13
C ARG A 949 -7.71 -59.64 -15.16
N ASP A 950 -7.45 -59.05 -16.33
CA ASP A 950 -6.47 -57.98 -16.49
C ASP A 950 -6.83 -56.77 -15.59
N VAL A 951 -8.10 -56.32 -15.62
CA VAL A 951 -8.60 -55.29 -14.67
C VAL A 951 -8.50 -55.77 -13.22
N GLY A 952 -8.94 -56.98 -12.89
CA GLY A 952 -8.92 -57.49 -11.52
C GLY A 952 -7.51 -57.56 -10.92
N ALA A 953 -6.50 -57.89 -11.72
CA ALA A 953 -5.10 -57.84 -11.34
C ALA A 953 -4.63 -56.39 -11.06
N LEU A 954 -4.92 -55.46 -11.98
CA LEU A 954 -4.57 -54.04 -11.81
C LEU A 954 -5.21 -53.43 -10.56
N LEU A 955 -6.45 -53.77 -10.24
CA LEU A 955 -7.11 -53.25 -9.03
C LEU A 955 -6.44 -53.76 -7.74
N LYS A 956 -5.92 -55.00 -7.72
CA LYS A 956 -5.11 -55.49 -6.58
C LYS A 956 -3.74 -54.83 -6.49
N GLU A 957 -3.20 -54.32 -7.59
CA GLU A 957 -1.95 -53.55 -7.60
C GLU A 957 -2.17 -52.14 -7.05
N LEU A 958 -3.21 -51.44 -7.52
CA LEU A 958 -3.62 -50.13 -6.98
C LEU A 958 -3.93 -50.19 -5.47
N VAL A 959 -4.53 -51.28 -4.98
CA VAL A 959 -4.72 -51.53 -3.53
C VAL A 959 -3.39 -51.60 -2.77
N ARG A 960 -2.33 -52.18 -3.35
CA ARG A 960 -1.04 -52.37 -2.68
C ARG A 960 -0.19 -51.10 -2.62
N GLU A 961 -0.43 -50.15 -3.52
CA GLU A 961 0.27 -48.87 -3.53
C GLU A 961 -0.21 -47.88 -2.46
N ASP A 962 -1.45 -48.01 -2.00
CA ASP A 962 -2.03 -47.17 -0.95
C ASP A 962 -2.15 -47.98 0.36
N ASP A 963 -1.31 -47.67 1.36
CA ASP A 963 -1.16 -48.39 2.66
C ASP A 963 -2.46 -48.53 3.50
N ARG A 964 -3.54 -47.87 3.10
CA ARG A 964 -4.90 -47.94 3.67
C ARG A 964 -5.99 -48.14 2.61
N GLY A 965 -5.60 -48.66 1.44
CA GLY A 965 -6.40 -48.66 0.23
C GLY A 965 -7.68 -49.48 0.32
N THR A 966 -8.76 -48.92 -0.22
CA THR A 966 -10.03 -49.61 -0.44
C THR A 966 -10.51 -49.35 -1.87
N VAL A 967 -10.66 -50.41 -2.66
CA VAL A 967 -11.27 -50.37 -3.99
C VAL A 967 -12.62 -51.06 -3.94
N LEU A 968 -13.70 -50.28 -4.00
CA LEU A 968 -15.08 -50.78 -3.93
C LEU A 968 -15.65 -50.96 -5.33
N CYS A 969 -15.74 -52.21 -5.78
CA CYS A 969 -16.31 -52.58 -7.09
C CYS A 969 -17.77 -52.99 -6.98
N ILE A 970 -18.65 -52.30 -7.69
CA ILE A 970 -20.04 -52.74 -7.90
C ILE A 970 -20.08 -53.51 -9.22
N LEU A 971 -20.62 -54.73 -9.19
CA LEU A 971 -20.76 -55.58 -10.39
C LEU A 971 -22.16 -56.21 -10.48
N GLN A 972 -22.49 -56.67 -11.69
CA GLN A 972 -23.64 -57.53 -11.97
C GLN A 972 -23.22 -59.01 -12.05
N ASP A 973 -24.16 -59.88 -11.71
CA ASP A 973 -24.00 -61.29 -11.32
C ASP A 973 -22.85 -62.02 -12.03
N LYS A 974 -22.91 -62.23 -13.35
CA LYS A 974 -21.87 -62.98 -14.08
C LYS A 974 -20.46 -62.36 -14.00
N ALA A 975 -20.33 -61.03 -14.04
CA ALA A 975 -19.03 -60.37 -13.88
C ALA A 975 -18.57 -60.40 -12.41
N ALA A 976 -19.52 -60.43 -11.47
CA ALA A 976 -19.27 -60.55 -10.04
C ALA A 976 -18.86 -61.98 -9.65
N GLU A 977 -19.40 -63.02 -10.29
CA GLU A 977 -19.01 -64.44 -10.15
C GLU A 977 -17.56 -64.64 -10.61
N GLU A 978 -17.22 -64.16 -11.81
CA GLU A 978 -15.87 -64.26 -12.38
C GLU A 978 -14.80 -63.55 -11.52
N MET A 979 -15.20 -62.63 -10.63
CA MET A 979 -14.33 -61.87 -9.70
C MET A 979 -14.26 -62.40 -8.26
N GLU A 980 -15.16 -63.29 -7.79
CA GLU A 980 -15.19 -63.70 -6.36
C GLU A 980 -13.86 -64.24 -5.85
N SER A 981 -13.24 -65.13 -6.64
CA SER A 981 -11.92 -65.72 -6.36
C SER A 981 -10.76 -64.71 -6.36
N SER A 982 -11.03 -63.46 -6.76
CA SER A 982 -10.05 -62.42 -7.07
C SER A 982 -10.37 -61.09 -6.37
N VAL A 983 -11.15 -61.10 -5.30
CA VAL A 983 -11.31 -59.96 -4.37
C VAL A 983 -10.80 -60.35 -2.99
N ASP A 984 -10.80 -59.40 -2.05
CA ASP A 984 -10.33 -59.61 -0.68
C ASP A 984 -11.52 -59.74 0.31
N GLU A 985 -12.64 -59.06 0.05
CA GLU A 985 -13.89 -59.09 0.85
C GLU A 985 -15.15 -59.00 -0.05
N ILE A 986 -16.28 -59.63 0.33
CA ILE A 986 -17.54 -59.63 -0.47
C ILE A 986 -18.75 -59.13 0.36
N ASP A 987 -19.11 -57.86 0.18
CA ASP A 987 -20.29 -57.28 0.82
C ASP A 987 -21.59 -57.53 0.03
N VAL A 988 -22.71 -57.71 0.73
CA VAL A 988 -24.02 -57.95 0.11
C VAL A 988 -25.04 -56.89 0.55
N VAL A 989 -25.59 -56.14 -0.41
CA VAL A 989 -26.74 -55.24 -0.16
C VAL A 989 -28.04 -55.98 -0.39
N GLU A 990 -28.80 -56.23 0.67
CA GLU A 990 -30.09 -56.91 0.60
C GLU A 990 -31.26 -55.92 0.59
N ARG A 991 -32.44 -56.38 0.13
CA ARG A 991 -33.70 -55.64 0.27
C ARG A 991 -34.49 -56.23 1.42
N ASP A 992 -34.74 -55.41 2.43
CA ASP A 992 -35.50 -55.81 3.62
C ASP A 992 -36.93 -56.19 3.27
N SER A 993 -37.54 -57.06 4.08
CA SER A 993 -38.93 -57.50 3.90
C SER A 993 -39.96 -56.36 3.96
N ASP A 994 -39.61 -55.22 4.56
CA ASP A 994 -40.45 -54.03 4.59
C ASP A 994 -40.24 -53.09 3.38
N GLY A 995 -39.27 -53.38 2.50
CA GLY A 995 -38.92 -52.56 1.34
C GLY A 995 -37.82 -51.52 1.58
N GLY A 996 -37.14 -51.57 2.73
CA GLY A 996 -35.84 -50.93 2.94
C GLY A 996 -34.69 -51.61 2.18
N SER A 997 -33.47 -51.26 2.61
CA SER A 997 -32.22 -51.93 2.26
C SER A 997 -31.34 -51.99 3.49
N SER A 998 -30.61 -53.10 3.60
CA SER A 998 -29.56 -53.36 4.60
C SER A 998 -28.29 -53.80 3.89
N VAL A 999 -27.17 -53.79 4.60
CA VAL A 999 -25.88 -54.30 4.10
C VAL A 999 -25.34 -55.33 5.08
N LEU A 1000 -24.93 -56.48 4.53
CA LEU A 1000 -24.12 -57.48 5.19
C LEU A 1000 -22.68 -57.18 4.79
N VAL A 1001 -21.86 -56.78 5.76
CA VAL A 1001 -20.42 -56.56 5.60
C VAL A 1001 -19.71 -57.89 5.88
N ASP A 1002 -18.72 -58.23 5.07
CA ASP A 1002 -17.93 -59.44 5.27
C ASP A 1002 -16.93 -59.28 6.43
N GLU A 1003 -17.02 -60.14 7.45
CA GLU A 1003 -16.08 -60.17 8.58
C GLU A 1003 -15.07 -61.35 8.51
N PHE A 1004 -15.05 -62.14 7.43
CA PHE A 1004 -14.35 -63.43 7.37
C PHE A 1004 -12.95 -63.45 6.70
N GLY A 1005 -12.12 -62.43 6.96
CA GLY A 1005 -10.70 -62.36 6.53
C GLY A 1005 -9.68 -63.15 7.39
N GLY A 1006 -10.11 -64.21 8.10
CA GLY A 1006 -9.39 -64.80 9.24
C GLY A 1006 -8.20 -65.74 8.94
N ALA A 1007 -7.12 -65.27 8.30
CA ALA A 1007 -5.88 -66.07 8.14
C ALA A 1007 -4.57 -65.25 8.19
N SER A 1008 -3.92 -65.23 9.36
CA SER A 1008 -2.48 -64.95 9.56
C SER A 1008 -1.85 -63.81 8.74
N ARG A 1009 -2.23 -62.56 9.04
CA ARG A 1009 -1.25 -61.48 9.15
C ARG A 1009 -1.16 -61.07 10.62
N GLU A 1010 0.04 -61.12 11.17
CA GLU A 1010 0.28 -60.66 12.53
C GLU A 1010 0.03 -59.15 12.60
N ARG A 1011 -0.73 -58.70 13.60
CA ARG A 1011 -0.72 -57.29 14.03
C ARG A 1011 0.62 -57.05 14.73
N SER A 1012 1.69 -56.90 13.96
CA SER A 1012 3.00 -56.50 14.47
C SER A 1012 2.91 -55.08 15.05
N ASP A 1013 3.65 -54.84 16.13
CA ASP A 1013 3.42 -53.70 17.02
C ASP A 1013 3.61 -52.35 16.33
N ARG A 1014 2.49 -51.64 16.15
CA ARG A 1014 2.46 -50.16 16.10
C ARG A 1014 1.39 -49.70 17.08
N GLU A 1015 1.82 -49.00 18.13
CA GLU A 1015 0.92 -48.49 19.16
C GLU A 1015 -0.13 -47.56 18.56
N PRO A 1016 -1.37 -47.55 19.07
CA PRO A 1016 -2.27 -46.42 18.83
C PRO A 1016 -1.64 -45.16 19.45
N PRO A 1017 -1.70 -43.99 18.78
CA PRO A 1017 -1.31 -42.73 19.42
C PRO A 1017 -2.19 -42.52 20.65
N ARG A 1018 -1.56 -42.43 21.83
CA ARG A 1018 -2.26 -42.43 23.12
C ARG A 1018 -2.94 -41.09 23.38
N GLY A 1019 -4.21 -40.99 23.02
CA GLY A 1019 -5.08 -39.84 23.31
C GLY A 1019 -6.38 -39.90 22.52
N ILE A 1020 -7.46 -40.23 23.20
CA ILE A 1020 -8.87 -40.02 22.79
C ILE A 1020 -9.47 -39.08 23.85
#